data_AF-A0A6A6SSI0-F1
#
_entry.id   AF-A0A6A6SSI0-F1
#
_cell.length_a   1.000
_cell.length_b   1.000
_cell.length_c   1.000
_cell.angle_alpha   90.00
_cell.angle_beta   90.00
_cell.angle_gamma   90.00
#
_symmetry.space_group_name_H-M   'P 1'
#
loop_
_entity.id
_entity.type
_entity.pdbx_description
1 polymer ?
#
loop_
_entity_poly.entity_id
_entity_poly.type
_entity_poly.pdbx_seq_one_letter_code
_entity_poly.pdbx_strand_id
1 'polypeptide(L)'
;MSFIEAEPRLQPQSRFLSLPAELIFATIEHLSNDRRTLCALARTCRLVHSYCEAHIYRTIELRETSDLEAICTAFASRPSRVAAVHKLGILYKHQKRRFGRSTNERTLFNECVSRMTALRDWHIESPFDNFKWGEPDSVEWVEKDMETFRQCLEKASLCQGRGLQQDVGLSKLETLVIHSHGTESDYWEVTGFDSLFRHPTLRHLHVSCIRLPSDMPQLESHVASTPLSTLIFDECDLEVASLERILSTPKRLKNLTLGENVFNIKIGRLPSPKISTVPAAAVKALMPVAHSLETLVHIDPMFLTHADPTRPPAIRIEGEGMRNFFNLKSIDCDPCSFLHQGIIASRVQAPPNLESLRVRYYHRHYQNEHNLFDELPDINSYAQLPSLKLLEYIQPAITPRSAFYASQMADSICEENRLRERHAYAYRLWKRGVQMKVYAEMHRKYTLIPPYLHTEPRPELLLLYDSDAVGFYRDPSDPTIAFEDWLDESEISEEQKEVPETDQLGAKHLVQLRNEVRRAIRRYIGGVRIRDHSDEMSDDFDSDSDSNDESIDSSELDTDSDEDVDIEIDEDEDEDDMDDDDLDLDLAEEGLEIDAEFLEYLLGEAEDELGDVYEDADEFLASGMTIDELLDPDMGLDAEHQHEGNVGGGSAEATDAEDYVDAESEMDEDDMSGVEDTTTDLD
;
A
#
# COMPACT_ATOMS: atom_id res chain seq x y z
N MET A 1 -45.56 40.21 -59.69
CA MET A 1 -44.99 39.08 -58.91
C MET A 1 -44.36 39.68 -57.67
N SER A 2 -45.09 39.66 -56.55
CA SER A 2 -44.61 40.13 -55.24
C SER A 2 -44.03 38.94 -54.49
N PHE A 3 -42.74 39.01 -54.15
CA PHE A 3 -42.11 38.08 -53.23
C PHE A 3 -42.69 38.32 -51.84
N ILE A 4 -43.36 37.31 -51.28
CA ILE A 4 -43.78 37.30 -49.88
C ILE A 4 -42.53 36.95 -49.08
N GLU A 5 -41.97 37.94 -48.37
CA GLU A 5 -40.93 37.71 -47.37
C GLU A 5 -41.54 36.84 -46.26
N ALA A 6 -41.07 35.60 -46.18
CA ALA A 6 -41.47 34.69 -45.11
C ALA A 6 -40.90 35.19 -43.78
N GLU A 7 -41.78 35.49 -42.83
CA GLU A 7 -41.39 35.84 -41.46
C GLU A 7 -40.48 34.74 -40.88
N PRO A 8 -39.34 35.10 -40.25
CA PRO A 8 -38.45 34.13 -39.64
C PRO A 8 -39.19 33.40 -38.52
N ARG A 9 -39.44 32.10 -38.72
CA ARG A 9 -39.99 31.23 -37.67
C ARG A 9 -39.02 31.22 -36.49
N LEU A 10 -39.44 31.79 -35.36
CA LEU A 10 -38.74 31.67 -34.09
C LEU A 10 -38.58 30.18 -33.76
N GLN A 11 -37.33 29.69 -33.77
CA GLN A 11 -37.05 28.32 -33.36
C GLN A 11 -37.44 28.15 -31.88
N PRO A 12 -38.09 27.03 -31.50
CA PRO A 12 -38.38 26.75 -30.10
C PRO A 12 -37.06 26.67 -29.33
N GLN A 13 -36.78 27.69 -28.52
CA GLN A 13 -35.63 27.70 -27.64
C GLN A 13 -35.88 26.68 -26.53
N SER A 14 -34.94 25.75 -26.34
CA SER A 14 -34.98 24.81 -25.21
C SER A 14 -35.07 25.61 -23.91
N ARG A 15 -36.10 25.31 -23.09
CA ARG A 15 -36.27 25.95 -21.76
C ARG A 15 -35.07 25.68 -20.85
N PHE A 16 -34.41 24.54 -21.00
CA PHE A 16 -33.18 24.23 -20.28
C PHE A 16 -32.04 25.18 -20.64
N LEU A 17 -31.86 25.46 -21.94
CA LEU A 17 -30.83 26.40 -22.41
C LEU A 17 -31.16 27.87 -22.10
N SER A 18 -32.37 28.16 -21.60
CA SER A 18 -32.75 29.49 -21.11
C SER A 18 -32.42 29.70 -19.63
N LEU A 19 -31.96 28.66 -18.91
CA LEU A 19 -31.52 28.78 -17.53
C LEU A 19 -30.20 29.58 -17.44
N PRO A 20 -29.96 30.28 -16.32
CA PRO A 20 -28.64 30.81 -16.00
C PRO A 20 -27.57 29.72 -16.09
N ALA A 21 -26.37 30.08 -16.58
CA ALA A 21 -25.29 29.14 -16.82
C ALA A 21 -24.95 28.34 -15.55
N GLU A 22 -24.98 28.98 -14.39
CA GLU A 22 -24.74 28.39 -13.06
C GLU A 22 -25.69 27.22 -12.76
N LEU A 23 -26.96 27.31 -13.18
CA LEU A 23 -27.92 26.22 -12.99
C LEU A 23 -27.68 25.07 -13.96
N ILE A 24 -27.28 25.39 -15.20
CA ILE A 24 -26.88 24.38 -16.18
C ILE A 24 -25.64 23.63 -15.67
N PHE A 25 -24.66 24.35 -15.15
CA PHE A 25 -23.46 23.78 -14.52
C PHE A 25 -23.79 22.87 -13.36
N ALA A 26 -24.59 23.34 -12.39
CA ALA A 26 -25.00 22.54 -11.25
C ALA A 26 -25.73 21.26 -11.69
N THR A 27 -26.58 21.35 -12.72
CA THR A 27 -27.28 20.17 -13.27
C THR A 27 -26.29 19.17 -13.88
N ILE A 28 -25.29 19.63 -14.64
CA ILE A 28 -24.26 18.76 -15.25
C ILE A 28 -23.35 18.17 -14.17
N GLU A 29 -23.05 18.93 -13.11
CA GLU A 29 -22.21 18.48 -12.00
C GLU A 29 -22.85 17.31 -11.25
N HIS A 30 -24.18 17.30 -11.09
CA HIS A 30 -24.92 16.16 -10.55
C HIS A 30 -24.79 14.88 -11.41
N LEU A 31 -24.41 15.01 -12.67
CA LEU A 31 -24.17 13.88 -13.59
C LEU A 31 -22.69 13.48 -13.64
N SER A 32 -21.82 14.05 -12.81
CA SER A 32 -20.36 13.83 -12.87
C SER A 32 -19.91 12.37 -12.83
N ASN A 33 -20.69 11.50 -12.18
CA ASN A 33 -20.40 10.06 -12.09
C ASN A 33 -21.07 9.22 -13.18
N ASP A 34 -21.99 9.78 -13.97
CA ASP A 34 -22.69 9.10 -15.06
C ASP A 34 -22.09 9.49 -16.42
N ARG A 35 -20.99 8.83 -16.77
CA ARG A 35 -20.26 9.07 -18.03
C ARG A 35 -21.15 8.86 -19.26
N ARG A 36 -22.06 7.88 -19.24
CA ARG A 36 -22.92 7.56 -20.38
C ARG A 36 -23.89 8.73 -20.65
N THR A 37 -24.54 9.22 -19.59
CA THR A 37 -25.44 10.38 -19.69
C THR A 37 -24.68 11.65 -20.06
N LEU A 38 -23.49 11.89 -19.48
CA LEU A 38 -22.65 13.02 -19.88
C LEU A 38 -22.28 13.00 -21.36
N CYS A 39 -21.90 11.84 -21.90
CA CYS A 39 -21.60 11.68 -23.32
C CYS A 39 -22.82 11.90 -24.22
N ALA A 40 -24.00 11.43 -23.80
CA ALA A 40 -25.26 11.72 -24.52
C ALA A 40 -25.58 13.22 -24.49
N LEU A 41 -25.48 13.85 -23.32
CA LEU A 41 -25.76 15.25 -23.11
C LEU A 41 -24.77 16.15 -23.88
N ALA A 42 -23.49 15.79 -23.93
CA ALA A 42 -22.45 16.48 -24.69
C ALA A 42 -22.72 16.49 -26.21
N ARG A 43 -23.52 15.57 -26.73
CA ARG A 43 -23.89 15.48 -28.16
C ARG A 43 -25.09 16.37 -28.53
N THR A 44 -25.77 16.97 -27.56
CA THR A 44 -27.01 17.73 -27.79
C THR A 44 -26.76 19.13 -28.37
N CYS A 45 -25.89 19.92 -27.74
CA CYS A 45 -25.57 21.28 -28.19
C CYS A 45 -24.15 21.73 -27.78
N ARG A 46 -23.61 22.73 -28.48
CA ARG A 46 -22.23 23.22 -28.27
C ARG A 46 -21.97 23.80 -26.87
N LEU A 47 -22.97 24.46 -26.28
CA LEU A 47 -22.83 25.07 -24.95
C LEU A 47 -22.61 23.99 -23.89
N VAL A 48 -23.49 22.98 -23.90
CA VAL A 48 -23.46 21.88 -22.95
C VAL A 48 -22.26 20.97 -23.20
N HIS A 49 -21.88 20.78 -24.47
CA HIS A 49 -20.71 20.01 -24.87
C HIS A 49 -19.43 20.42 -24.13
N SER A 50 -19.09 21.71 -24.09
CA SER A 50 -17.86 22.16 -23.40
C SER A 50 -17.87 21.90 -21.89
N TYR A 51 -19.04 21.90 -21.27
CA TYR A 51 -19.18 21.67 -19.84
C TYR A 51 -19.13 20.18 -19.51
N CYS A 52 -19.88 19.36 -20.25
CA CYS A 52 -19.83 17.92 -20.09
C CYS A 52 -18.42 17.36 -20.34
N GLU A 53 -17.68 17.87 -21.35
CA GLU A 53 -16.33 17.39 -21.61
C GLU A 53 -15.37 17.57 -20.43
N ALA A 54 -15.44 18.70 -19.72
CA ALA A 54 -14.61 18.91 -18.54
C ALA A 54 -14.86 17.82 -17.48
N HIS A 55 -16.10 17.34 -17.35
CA HIS A 55 -16.44 16.24 -16.45
C HIS A 55 -16.09 14.85 -17.02
N ILE A 56 -16.29 14.63 -18.33
CA ILE A 56 -15.96 13.35 -18.99
C ILE A 56 -14.46 13.03 -18.87
N TYR A 57 -13.60 14.03 -19.06
CA TYR A 57 -12.14 13.86 -19.01
C TYR A 57 -11.54 14.14 -17.61
N ARG A 58 -12.37 14.45 -16.61
CA ARG A 58 -11.91 14.75 -15.25
C ARG A 58 -11.11 13.60 -14.64
N THR A 59 -11.58 12.38 -14.87
CA THR A 59 -10.95 11.15 -14.40
C THR A 59 -10.68 10.25 -15.60
N ILE A 60 -9.43 9.80 -15.71
CA ILE A 60 -8.96 8.83 -16.69
C ILE A 60 -8.27 7.71 -15.93
N GLU A 61 -8.68 6.48 -16.18
CA GLU A 61 -8.03 5.27 -15.67
C GLU A 61 -7.72 4.38 -16.87
N LEU A 62 -6.44 4.16 -17.12
CA LEU A 62 -5.92 3.36 -18.22
C LEU A 62 -5.54 1.99 -17.67
N ARG A 63 -6.35 0.97 -17.95
CA ARG A 63 -6.09 -0.42 -17.53
C ARG A 63 -5.36 -1.21 -18.59
N GLU A 64 -5.46 -0.76 -19.83
CA GLU A 64 -4.84 -1.36 -21.01
C GLU A 64 -4.27 -0.28 -21.92
N THR A 65 -3.36 -0.68 -22.81
CA THR A 65 -2.74 0.24 -23.77
C THR A 65 -3.53 0.39 -25.06
N SER A 66 -4.57 -0.43 -25.28
CA SER A 66 -5.46 -0.41 -26.46
C SER A 66 -6.22 0.91 -26.61
N ASP A 67 -6.60 1.56 -25.51
CA ASP A 67 -7.36 2.82 -25.51
C ASP A 67 -6.49 4.07 -25.79
N LEU A 68 -5.16 3.92 -25.83
CA LEU A 68 -4.24 5.05 -25.92
C LEU A 68 -4.36 5.82 -27.25
N GLU A 69 -4.59 5.12 -28.35
CA GLU A 69 -4.74 5.79 -29.65
C GLU A 69 -5.98 6.71 -29.66
N ALA A 70 -7.10 6.21 -29.14
CA ALA A 70 -8.35 6.96 -29.07
C ALA A 70 -8.22 8.18 -28.15
N ILE A 71 -7.58 8.02 -26.97
CA ILE A 71 -7.41 9.13 -26.04
C ILE A 71 -6.41 10.17 -26.56
N CYS A 72 -5.31 9.75 -27.18
CA CYS A 72 -4.34 10.65 -27.80
C CYS A 72 -4.99 11.43 -28.95
N THR A 73 -5.81 10.79 -29.79
CA THR A 73 -6.59 11.46 -30.84
C THR A 73 -7.58 12.46 -30.26
N ALA A 74 -8.25 12.11 -29.15
CA ALA A 74 -9.13 13.02 -28.44
C ALA A 74 -8.37 14.22 -27.86
N PHE A 75 -7.18 14.03 -27.31
CA PHE A 75 -6.35 15.10 -26.77
C PHE A 75 -5.79 16.01 -27.85
N ALA A 76 -5.32 15.45 -28.97
CA ALA A 76 -4.80 16.20 -30.10
C ALA A 76 -5.89 17.08 -30.74
N SER A 77 -7.11 16.55 -30.88
CA SER A 77 -8.22 17.31 -31.46
C SER A 77 -8.72 18.46 -30.57
N ARG A 78 -8.57 18.35 -29.24
CA ARG A 78 -8.99 19.40 -28.31
C ARG A 78 -8.11 19.46 -27.04
N PRO A 79 -7.06 20.30 -27.02
CA PRO A 79 -6.12 20.38 -25.90
C PRO A 79 -6.74 20.73 -24.54
N SER A 80 -7.90 21.40 -24.51
CA SER A 80 -8.60 21.68 -23.25
C SER A 80 -9.04 20.41 -22.50
N ARG A 81 -9.14 19.27 -23.18
CA ARG A 81 -9.42 17.96 -22.56
C ARG A 81 -8.26 17.52 -21.65
N VAL A 82 -7.01 17.74 -22.07
CA VAL A 82 -5.80 17.43 -21.28
C VAL A 82 -5.75 18.29 -20.01
N ALA A 83 -6.05 19.59 -20.15
CA ALA A 83 -6.10 20.51 -19.02
C ALA A 83 -7.26 20.24 -18.04
N ALA A 84 -8.27 19.47 -18.45
CA ALA A 84 -9.41 19.10 -17.61
C ALA A 84 -9.16 17.84 -16.77
N VAL A 85 -8.04 17.13 -16.97
CA VAL A 85 -7.72 15.92 -16.20
C VAL A 85 -7.32 16.30 -14.77
N HIS A 86 -8.06 15.77 -13.80
CA HIS A 86 -7.81 15.95 -12.36
C HIS A 86 -7.28 14.68 -11.69
N LYS A 87 -7.76 13.51 -12.14
CA LYS A 87 -7.31 12.21 -11.68
C LYS A 87 -6.84 11.38 -12.88
N LEU A 88 -5.61 10.86 -12.80
CA LEU A 88 -5.02 9.98 -13.79
C LEU A 88 -4.55 8.70 -13.12
N GLY A 89 -5.06 7.56 -13.56
CA GLY A 89 -4.51 6.24 -13.26
C GLY A 89 -3.87 5.65 -14.51
N ILE A 90 -2.59 5.31 -14.44
CA ILE A 90 -1.89 4.46 -15.41
C ILE A 90 -1.70 3.12 -14.70
N LEU A 91 -2.63 2.19 -14.95
CA LEU A 91 -2.86 0.96 -14.17
C LEU A 91 -2.79 -0.25 -15.10
N TYR A 92 -1.75 -0.30 -15.94
CA TYR A 92 -1.67 -1.28 -17.00
C TYR A 92 -1.59 -2.68 -16.40
N LYS A 93 -2.54 -3.55 -16.78
CA LYS A 93 -2.42 -4.98 -16.51
C LYS A 93 -1.26 -5.56 -17.32
N HIS A 94 -0.56 -6.53 -16.74
CA HIS A 94 0.43 -7.30 -17.48
C HIS A 94 -0.21 -8.00 -18.68
N GLN A 95 0.25 -7.70 -19.91
CA GLN A 95 -0.21 -8.34 -21.13
C GLN A 95 0.99 -8.78 -21.97
N LYS A 96 1.32 -10.08 -21.90
CA LYS A 96 2.43 -10.68 -22.64
C LYS A 96 2.33 -10.33 -24.13
N ARG A 97 3.39 -9.70 -24.69
CA ARG A 97 3.54 -9.29 -26.11
C ARG A 97 2.70 -8.12 -26.63
N ARG A 98 1.81 -7.53 -25.83
CA ARG A 98 1.03 -6.34 -26.25
C ARG A 98 1.69 -5.03 -25.84
N PHE A 99 2.39 -5.03 -24.70
CA PHE A 99 2.96 -3.81 -24.14
C PHE A 99 3.96 -3.12 -25.09
N GLY A 100 4.97 -3.83 -25.58
CA GLY A 100 5.97 -3.29 -26.52
C GLY A 100 5.42 -2.87 -27.89
N ARG A 101 4.17 -3.23 -28.24
CA ARG A 101 3.52 -2.74 -29.48
C ARG A 101 2.97 -1.32 -29.34
N SER A 102 2.72 -0.87 -28.11
CA SER A 102 2.05 0.40 -27.79
C SER A 102 3.03 1.53 -27.48
N THR A 103 4.33 1.35 -27.71
CA THR A 103 5.39 2.30 -27.33
C THR A 103 5.16 3.70 -27.87
N ASN A 104 4.70 3.82 -29.13
CA ASN A 104 4.48 5.13 -29.75
C ASN A 104 3.29 5.83 -29.09
N GLU A 105 2.19 5.12 -28.88
CA GLU A 105 0.97 5.61 -28.26
C GLU A 105 1.22 6.01 -26.79
N ARG A 106 1.99 5.20 -26.05
CA ARG A 106 2.44 5.50 -24.68
C ARG A 106 3.31 6.75 -24.65
N THR A 107 4.29 6.86 -25.54
CA THR A 107 5.16 8.06 -25.63
C THR A 107 4.33 9.32 -25.87
N LEU A 108 3.41 9.29 -26.84
CA LEU A 108 2.51 10.41 -27.14
C LEU A 108 1.60 10.75 -25.95
N PHE A 109 1.09 9.74 -25.23
CA PHE A 109 0.29 9.94 -24.05
C PHE A 109 1.09 10.58 -22.90
N ASN A 110 2.29 10.05 -22.62
CA ASN A 110 3.15 10.54 -21.54
C ASN A 110 3.55 12.01 -21.76
N GLU A 111 3.78 12.44 -23.00
CA GLU A 111 3.97 13.86 -23.33
C GLU A 111 2.77 14.73 -22.94
N CYS A 112 1.54 14.19 -22.97
CA CYS A 112 0.35 14.90 -22.54
C CYS A 112 0.31 15.15 -21.03
N VAL A 113 0.94 14.30 -20.20
CA VAL A 113 0.97 14.45 -18.74
C VAL A 113 1.60 15.78 -18.33
N SER A 114 2.65 16.21 -19.04
CA SER A 114 3.31 17.52 -18.83
C SER A 114 2.40 18.74 -19.03
N ARG A 115 1.22 18.54 -19.65
CA ARG A 115 0.21 19.57 -19.95
C ARG A 115 -1.05 19.45 -19.09
N MET A 116 -1.12 18.47 -18.19
CA MET A 116 -2.25 18.31 -17.27
C MET A 116 -2.12 19.29 -16.09
N THR A 117 -2.52 20.55 -16.33
CA THR A 117 -2.40 21.65 -15.36
C THR A 117 -3.42 21.61 -14.22
N ALA A 118 -4.42 20.73 -14.32
CA ALA A 118 -5.41 20.50 -13.28
C ALA A 118 -5.21 19.17 -12.53
N LEU A 119 -4.17 18.38 -12.86
CA LEU A 119 -3.93 17.09 -12.24
C LEU A 119 -3.63 17.26 -10.76
N ARG A 120 -4.37 16.52 -9.92
CA ARG A 120 -4.29 16.51 -8.46
C ARG A 120 -3.97 15.15 -7.90
N ASP A 121 -4.42 14.10 -8.57
CA ASP A 121 -4.26 12.71 -8.16
C ASP A 121 -3.67 11.93 -9.34
N TRP A 122 -2.50 11.34 -9.14
CA TRP A 122 -1.82 10.53 -10.13
C TRP A 122 -1.39 9.20 -9.53
N HIS A 123 -1.87 8.11 -10.14
CA HIS A 123 -1.53 6.76 -9.77
C HIS A 123 -0.81 6.08 -10.95
N ILE A 124 0.35 5.50 -10.68
CA ILE A 124 1.20 4.80 -11.64
C ILE A 124 1.48 3.40 -11.09
N GLU A 125 1.09 2.38 -11.85
CA GLU A 125 1.40 0.98 -11.57
C GLU A 125 2.14 0.39 -12.78
N SER A 126 3.26 -0.27 -12.54
CA SER A 126 3.97 -0.99 -13.59
C SER A 126 3.19 -2.22 -14.03
N PRO A 127 3.10 -2.49 -15.34
CA PRO A 127 2.56 -3.75 -15.86
C PRO A 127 3.50 -4.96 -15.64
N PHE A 128 4.67 -4.77 -15.03
CA PHE A 128 5.65 -5.84 -14.78
C PHE A 128 5.96 -6.04 -13.30
N ASP A 129 5.08 -5.62 -12.41
CA ASP A 129 5.22 -5.91 -10.97
C ASP A 129 5.04 -7.41 -10.68
N ASN A 130 5.28 -7.84 -9.43
CA ASN A 130 5.04 -9.22 -8.95
C ASN A 130 5.69 -10.31 -9.84
N PHE A 131 7.02 -10.29 -9.94
CA PHE A 131 7.84 -11.31 -10.61
C PHE A 131 7.86 -11.27 -12.14
N LYS A 132 7.45 -10.16 -12.76
CA LYS A 132 7.45 -10.00 -14.23
C LYS A 132 8.44 -8.96 -14.78
N TRP A 133 9.25 -8.31 -13.94
CA TRP A 133 10.24 -7.29 -14.33
C TRP A 133 11.36 -7.81 -15.24
N GLY A 134 11.56 -9.13 -15.37
CA GLY A 134 12.60 -9.71 -16.23
C GLY A 134 12.26 -9.71 -17.73
N GLU A 135 11.06 -9.28 -18.11
CA GLU A 135 10.63 -9.29 -19.51
C GLU A 135 11.29 -8.16 -20.33
N PRO A 136 11.59 -8.36 -21.64
CA PRO A 136 12.28 -7.35 -22.44
C PRO A 136 11.61 -5.97 -22.50
N ASP A 137 10.28 -5.94 -22.43
CA ASP A 137 9.48 -4.72 -22.49
C ASP A 137 9.52 -3.92 -21.15
N SER A 138 10.00 -4.53 -20.07
CA SER A 138 10.11 -3.90 -18.74
C SER A 138 11.17 -2.79 -18.71
N VAL A 139 12.27 -2.98 -19.44
CA VAL A 139 13.36 -2.01 -19.54
C VAL A 139 12.85 -0.72 -20.17
N GLU A 140 12.01 -0.84 -21.20
CA GLU A 140 11.43 0.32 -21.86
C GLU A 140 10.54 1.14 -20.93
N TRP A 141 9.72 0.48 -20.10
CA TRP A 141 8.90 1.17 -19.10
C TRP A 141 9.74 2.03 -18.15
N VAL A 142 10.81 1.45 -17.61
CA VAL A 142 11.68 2.11 -16.64
C VAL A 142 12.51 3.22 -17.30
N GLU A 143 13.15 2.93 -18.44
CA GLU A 143 14.08 3.86 -19.07
C GLU A 143 13.40 4.98 -19.87
N LYS A 144 12.15 4.79 -20.32
CA LYS A 144 11.43 5.79 -21.13
C LYS A 144 10.23 6.39 -20.42
N ASP A 145 9.25 5.59 -20.03
CA ASP A 145 8.00 6.11 -19.46
C ASP A 145 8.24 6.76 -18.10
N MET A 146 8.90 6.05 -17.19
CA MET A 146 9.22 6.58 -15.86
C MET A 146 10.17 7.78 -15.94
N GLU A 147 11.12 7.79 -16.87
CA GLU A 147 11.99 8.94 -17.13
C GLU A 147 11.19 10.15 -17.64
N THR A 148 10.20 9.95 -18.49
CA THR A 148 9.29 11.03 -18.94
C THR A 148 8.47 11.58 -17.77
N PHE A 149 8.00 10.70 -16.88
CA PHE A 149 7.29 11.10 -15.66
C PHE A 149 8.19 11.90 -14.71
N ARG A 150 9.45 11.47 -14.54
CA ARG A 150 10.47 12.18 -13.79
C ARG A 150 10.64 13.61 -14.27
N GLN A 151 10.77 13.80 -15.58
CA GLN A 151 10.97 15.12 -16.20
C GLN A 151 9.76 16.03 -15.97
N CYS A 152 8.55 15.47 -16.01
CA CYS A 152 7.33 16.22 -15.69
C CYS A 152 7.32 16.69 -14.23
N LEU A 153 7.65 15.80 -13.29
CA LEU A 153 7.73 16.09 -11.85
C LEU A 153 8.84 17.10 -11.53
N GLU A 154 10.00 16.97 -12.18
CA GLU A 154 11.13 17.89 -12.05
C GLU A 154 10.73 19.30 -12.47
N LYS A 155 10.11 19.42 -13.66
CA LYS A 155 9.63 20.70 -14.18
C LYS A 155 8.63 21.37 -13.22
N ALA A 156 7.72 20.61 -12.64
CA ALA A 156 6.78 21.13 -11.64
C ALA A 156 7.48 21.56 -10.35
N SER A 157 8.48 20.79 -9.91
CA SER A 157 9.24 21.04 -8.68
C SER A 157 10.09 22.29 -8.73
N LEU A 158 10.69 22.59 -9.89
CA LEU A 158 11.52 23.79 -10.10
C LEU A 158 10.72 25.11 -10.17
N CYS A 159 9.39 25.06 -10.25
CA CYS A 159 8.55 26.26 -10.33
C CYS A 159 8.30 26.94 -8.97
N GLN A 160 8.92 26.45 -7.88
CA GLN A 160 8.85 27.07 -6.56
C GLN A 160 9.23 28.56 -6.59
N GLY A 161 8.44 29.40 -5.91
CA GLY A 161 8.73 30.84 -5.73
C GLY A 161 8.29 31.77 -6.87
N ARG A 162 7.93 31.24 -8.04
CA ARG A 162 7.28 32.02 -9.12
C ARG A 162 5.79 31.72 -9.03
N GLY A 163 5.02 32.60 -8.38
CA GLY A 163 3.62 32.37 -7.99
C GLY A 163 2.85 31.48 -8.96
N LEU A 164 2.28 30.37 -8.45
CA LEU A 164 1.58 29.28 -9.17
C LEU A 164 1.39 29.57 -10.66
N GLN A 165 2.41 29.27 -11.47
CA GLN A 165 2.27 29.36 -12.92
C GLN A 165 1.23 28.32 -13.34
N GLN A 166 0.02 28.81 -13.65
CA GLN A 166 -1.14 27.96 -13.98
C GLN A 166 -0.92 27.10 -15.23
N ASP A 167 0.11 27.40 -16.02
CA ASP A 167 0.43 26.74 -17.28
C ASP A 167 1.41 25.56 -17.12
N VAL A 168 1.95 25.33 -15.92
CA VAL A 168 2.86 24.21 -15.66
C VAL A 168 2.05 22.98 -15.26
N GLY A 169 2.15 21.90 -16.05
CA GLY A 169 1.54 20.61 -15.71
C GLY A 169 2.03 20.09 -14.37
N LEU A 170 1.18 19.32 -13.68
CA LEU A 170 1.45 18.79 -12.33
C LEU A 170 1.64 19.83 -11.22
N SER A 171 1.57 21.14 -11.51
CA SER A 171 1.72 22.18 -10.48
C SER A 171 0.67 22.10 -9.36
N LYS A 172 -0.44 21.40 -9.59
CA LYS A 172 -1.52 21.15 -8.61
C LYS A 172 -1.55 19.72 -8.07
N LEU A 173 -0.51 18.91 -8.33
CA LEU A 173 -0.45 17.52 -7.90
C LEU A 173 -0.38 17.45 -6.37
N GLU A 174 -1.39 16.84 -5.77
CA GLU A 174 -1.58 16.73 -4.32
C GLU A 174 -1.37 15.29 -3.82
N THR A 175 -1.69 14.29 -4.64
CA THR A 175 -1.56 12.87 -4.36
C THR A 175 -0.81 12.18 -5.48
N LEU A 176 0.22 11.41 -5.13
CA LEU A 176 1.01 10.62 -6.05
C LEU A 176 1.22 9.22 -5.45
N VAL A 177 0.85 8.20 -6.22
CA VAL A 177 1.07 6.80 -5.89
C VAL A 177 1.89 6.18 -7.03
N ILE A 178 3.05 5.59 -6.72
CA ILE A 178 3.94 4.96 -7.70
C ILE A 178 4.33 3.57 -7.21
N HIS A 179 3.93 2.57 -7.99
CA HIS A 179 4.33 1.18 -7.87
C HIS A 179 5.10 0.80 -9.14
N SER A 180 6.42 0.61 -9.02
CA SER A 180 7.29 0.33 -10.18
C SER A 180 8.45 -0.59 -9.79
N HIS A 181 9.13 -1.14 -10.78
CA HIS A 181 10.33 -1.97 -10.64
C HIS A 181 11.54 -1.30 -11.33
N GLY A 182 12.72 -1.89 -11.16
CA GLY A 182 13.94 -1.55 -11.92
C GLY A 182 14.08 -2.38 -13.20
N THR A 183 15.05 -2.04 -14.03
CA THR A 183 15.28 -2.73 -15.33
C THR A 183 15.64 -4.20 -15.18
N GLU A 184 16.42 -4.53 -14.14
CA GLU A 184 16.92 -5.88 -13.87
C GLU A 184 16.60 -6.34 -12.45
N SER A 185 15.76 -5.57 -11.74
CA SER A 185 15.49 -5.79 -10.32
C SER A 185 14.08 -5.38 -9.99
N ASP A 186 13.56 -6.00 -8.95
CA ASP A 186 12.21 -5.78 -8.41
C ASP A 186 12.11 -4.37 -7.82
N TYR A 187 13.27 -3.75 -7.58
CA TYR A 187 13.42 -2.43 -7.01
C TYR A 187 13.78 -1.40 -8.07
N TRP A 188 12.98 -0.35 -8.11
CA TRP A 188 13.26 0.85 -8.86
C TRP A 188 14.26 1.75 -8.11
N GLU A 189 15.35 2.14 -8.76
CA GLU A 189 16.32 3.08 -8.19
C GLU A 189 15.80 4.53 -8.26
N VAL A 190 15.65 5.17 -7.11
CA VAL A 190 15.09 6.55 -6.99
C VAL A 190 16.10 7.62 -7.43
N THR A 191 17.30 7.24 -7.86
CA THR A 191 18.33 8.18 -8.29
C THR A 191 17.81 9.13 -9.37
N GLY A 192 17.80 10.44 -9.09
CA GLY A 192 17.27 11.48 -9.98
C GLY A 192 15.78 11.80 -9.82
N PHE A 193 15.08 11.13 -8.90
CA PHE A 193 13.69 11.37 -8.53
C PHE A 193 13.55 12.10 -7.18
N ASP A 194 14.57 12.88 -6.79
CA ASP A 194 14.51 13.75 -5.62
C ASP A 194 13.35 14.77 -5.70
N SER A 195 12.88 15.08 -6.92
CA SER A 195 11.68 15.88 -7.18
C SER A 195 10.42 15.38 -6.48
N LEU A 196 10.29 14.07 -6.22
CA LEU A 196 9.17 13.50 -5.45
C LEU A 196 9.07 14.13 -4.06
N PHE A 197 10.21 14.33 -3.40
CA PHE A 197 10.27 14.80 -2.02
C PHE A 197 10.26 16.32 -1.90
N ARG A 198 10.62 17.06 -2.97
CA ARG A 198 10.58 18.53 -3.03
C ARG A 198 9.40 19.13 -3.81
N HIS A 199 8.43 18.32 -4.21
CA HIS A 199 7.28 18.80 -4.98
C HIS A 199 6.47 19.87 -4.19
N PRO A 200 6.13 21.04 -4.80
CA PRO A 200 5.60 22.20 -4.09
C PRO A 200 4.18 22.07 -3.55
N THR A 201 3.40 21.14 -4.09
CA THR A 201 1.98 20.95 -3.77
C THR A 201 1.64 19.54 -3.30
N LEU A 202 2.61 18.62 -3.32
CA LEU A 202 2.37 17.21 -3.00
C LEU A 202 2.17 17.03 -1.50
N ARG A 203 1.04 16.43 -1.12
CA ARG A 203 0.63 16.22 0.29
C ARG A 203 0.65 14.75 0.67
N HIS A 204 0.43 13.87 -0.29
CA HIS A 204 0.41 12.43 -0.12
C HIS A 204 1.33 11.80 -1.17
N LEU A 205 2.35 11.09 -0.69
CA LEU A 205 3.26 10.31 -1.53
C LEU A 205 3.26 8.87 -1.03
N HIS A 206 2.89 7.95 -1.90
CA HIS A 206 3.03 6.52 -1.71
C HIS A 206 3.97 5.99 -2.79
N VAL A 207 5.09 5.41 -2.37
CA VAL A 207 6.07 4.79 -3.26
C VAL A 207 6.31 3.37 -2.79
N SER A 208 6.42 2.45 -3.73
CA SER A 208 6.67 1.05 -3.41
C SER A 208 7.71 0.43 -4.31
N CYS A 209 8.32 -0.65 -3.83
CA CYS A 209 9.33 -1.39 -4.58
C CYS A 209 10.48 -0.46 -5.02
N ILE A 210 10.93 0.43 -4.11
CA ILE A 210 12.02 1.37 -4.40
C ILE A 210 13.28 1.06 -3.62
N ARG A 211 14.44 1.38 -4.21
CA ARG A 211 15.72 1.44 -3.52
C ARG A 211 16.16 2.87 -3.36
N LEU A 212 16.31 3.29 -2.10
CA LEU A 212 16.90 4.59 -1.80
C LEU A 212 18.42 4.55 -2.06
N PRO A 213 19.01 5.63 -2.61
CA PRO A 213 20.46 5.77 -2.66
C PRO A 213 21.02 5.91 -1.23
N SER A 214 22.34 5.85 -1.07
CA SER A 214 22.97 6.01 0.24
C SER A 214 22.79 7.41 0.86
N ASP A 215 22.72 8.47 0.05
CA ASP A 215 22.43 9.85 0.48
C ASP A 215 21.69 10.63 -0.63
N MET A 216 21.07 11.76 -0.27
CA MET A 216 20.33 12.66 -1.17
C MET A 216 20.62 14.15 -0.87
N PRO A 217 21.83 14.65 -1.20
CA PRO A 217 22.22 16.04 -0.90
C PRO A 217 21.38 17.10 -1.60
N GLN A 218 20.71 16.77 -2.71
CA GLN A 218 19.83 17.68 -3.45
C GLN A 218 18.68 18.22 -2.59
N LEU A 219 18.30 17.49 -1.53
CA LEU A 219 17.21 17.85 -0.63
C LEU A 219 17.61 18.87 0.46
N GLU A 220 18.90 19.16 0.65
CA GLU A 220 19.38 20.09 1.69
C GLU A 220 18.81 21.50 1.58
N SER A 221 18.51 21.94 0.35
CA SER A 221 17.91 23.26 0.09
C SER A 221 16.42 23.35 0.42
N HIS A 222 15.77 22.23 0.75
CA HIS A 222 14.32 22.11 0.90
C HIS A 222 13.89 21.79 2.34
N VAL A 223 14.77 21.97 3.33
CA VAL A 223 14.47 21.64 4.73
C VAL A 223 13.22 22.38 5.23
N ALA A 224 12.28 21.62 5.78
CA ALA A 224 10.99 22.08 6.30
C ALA A 224 10.19 23.00 5.36
N SER A 225 10.33 22.81 4.04
CA SER A 225 9.73 23.68 3.03
C SER A 225 8.48 23.07 2.37
N THR A 226 8.36 21.74 2.33
CA THR A 226 7.37 21.07 1.49
C THR A 226 6.06 20.83 2.24
N PRO A 227 4.90 20.76 1.53
CA PRO A 227 3.60 20.54 2.17
C PRO A 227 3.28 19.06 2.43
N LEU A 228 4.25 18.16 2.24
CA LEU A 228 4.06 16.72 2.39
C LEU A 228 3.57 16.40 3.81
N SER A 229 2.48 15.62 3.88
CA SER A 229 1.77 15.31 5.12
C SER A 229 1.64 13.80 5.37
N THR A 230 1.66 13.01 4.30
CA THR A 230 1.65 11.55 4.34
C THR A 230 2.74 11.03 3.42
N LEU A 231 3.62 10.19 3.95
CA LEU A 231 4.68 9.50 3.22
C LEU A 231 4.60 8.01 3.53
N ILE A 232 4.41 7.20 2.51
CA ILE A 232 4.31 5.75 2.62
C ILE A 232 5.41 5.14 1.75
N PHE A 233 6.33 4.45 2.40
CA PHE A 233 7.23 3.47 1.79
C PHE A 233 6.60 2.09 1.99
N ASP A 234 6.44 1.32 0.92
CA ASP A 234 5.86 -0.04 0.97
C ASP A 234 6.77 -0.98 0.17
N GLU A 235 7.26 -2.07 0.77
CA GLU A 235 8.29 -2.93 0.17
C GLU A 235 9.53 -2.19 -0.38
N CYS A 236 10.23 -1.43 0.47
CA CYS A 236 11.36 -0.59 0.04
C CYS A 236 12.71 -1.03 0.65
N ASP A 237 13.79 -0.85 -0.12
CA ASP A 237 15.17 -0.90 0.38
C ASP A 237 15.53 0.50 0.92
N LEU A 238 15.34 0.74 2.23
CA LEU A 238 15.50 2.05 2.86
C LEU A 238 16.92 2.30 3.40
N GLU A 239 17.53 3.41 3.02
CA GLU A 239 18.84 3.85 3.53
C GLU A 239 18.67 4.97 4.56
N VAL A 240 19.32 4.83 5.73
CA VAL A 240 19.09 5.72 6.89
C VAL A 240 19.49 7.17 6.61
N ALA A 241 20.59 7.41 5.90
CA ALA A 241 21.05 8.76 5.59
C ALA A 241 20.11 9.46 4.59
N SER A 242 19.72 8.79 3.51
CA SER A 242 18.67 9.29 2.60
C SER A 242 17.34 9.53 3.30
N LEU A 243 16.93 8.63 4.20
CA LEU A 243 15.72 8.81 4.99
C LEU A 243 15.79 10.07 5.86
N GLU A 244 16.92 10.34 6.52
CA GLU A 244 17.14 11.59 7.28
C GLU A 244 16.98 12.83 6.38
N ARG A 245 17.53 12.81 5.15
CA ARG A 245 17.37 13.91 4.18
C ARG A 245 15.92 14.09 3.74
N ILE A 246 15.25 12.99 3.38
CA ILE A 246 13.86 13.00 2.93
C ILE A 246 12.96 13.56 4.02
N LEU A 247 13.08 13.06 5.26
CA LEU A 247 12.26 13.49 6.40
C LEU A 247 12.60 14.90 6.87
N SER A 248 13.73 15.46 6.47
CA SER A 248 14.04 16.87 6.73
C SER A 248 13.27 17.83 5.83
N THR A 249 12.72 17.38 4.69
CA THR A 249 12.01 18.25 3.73
C THR A 249 10.61 18.72 4.16
N PRO A 250 9.74 17.89 4.78
CA PRO A 250 8.37 18.27 5.05
C PRO A 250 8.27 19.24 6.21
N LYS A 251 7.41 20.26 6.06
CA LYS A 251 7.14 21.19 7.15
C LYS A 251 6.36 20.53 8.30
N ARG A 252 5.41 19.63 7.96
CA ARG A 252 4.42 19.04 8.89
C ARG A 252 4.00 17.63 8.46
N LEU A 253 4.94 16.68 8.40
CA LEU A 253 4.61 15.29 8.14
C LEU A 253 3.80 14.72 9.30
N LYS A 254 2.62 14.16 9.03
CA LYS A 254 1.70 13.59 10.02
C LYS A 254 1.72 12.07 10.02
N ASN A 255 1.75 11.45 8.84
CA ASN A 255 1.71 10.01 8.69
C ASN A 255 2.97 9.53 7.98
N LEU A 256 3.67 8.58 8.59
CA LEU A 256 4.84 7.93 8.01
C LEU A 256 4.68 6.42 8.09
N THR A 257 4.84 5.75 6.96
CA THR A 257 5.00 4.29 6.90
C THR A 257 6.39 3.96 6.39
N LEU A 258 7.12 3.19 7.19
CA LEU A 258 8.41 2.59 6.85
C LEU A 258 8.14 1.11 6.50
N GLY A 259 7.77 0.83 5.26
CA GLY A 259 7.69 -0.53 4.75
C GLY A 259 9.03 -0.94 4.18
N GLU A 260 9.84 -1.67 4.95
CA GLU A 260 11.04 -2.33 4.41
C GLU A 260 10.63 -3.55 3.56
N ASN A 261 11.52 -4.05 2.70
CA ASN A 261 11.26 -5.26 1.90
C ASN A 261 11.00 -6.49 2.78
N VAL A 262 9.75 -6.95 2.82
CA VAL A 262 9.32 -8.12 3.59
C VAL A 262 8.90 -9.28 2.71
N PHE A 263 8.15 -9.00 1.66
CA PHE A 263 7.50 -10.03 0.85
C PHE A 263 8.26 -10.29 -0.44
N ASN A 264 8.94 -9.29 -0.99
CA ASN A 264 9.63 -9.40 -2.25
C ASN A 264 11.09 -9.85 -2.08
N ILE A 265 11.21 -11.04 -1.50
CA ILE A 265 12.47 -11.73 -1.20
C ILE A 265 12.56 -12.94 -2.12
N LYS A 266 13.12 -12.74 -3.32
CA LYS A 266 13.43 -13.84 -4.25
C LYS A 266 14.15 -14.98 -3.54
N ILE A 267 13.90 -16.20 -4.01
CA ILE A 267 14.64 -17.40 -3.64
C ILE A 267 16.15 -17.09 -3.76
N GLY A 268 16.85 -17.01 -2.63
CA GLY A 268 18.29 -16.76 -2.54
C GLY A 268 18.70 -15.37 -2.03
N ARG A 269 17.82 -14.36 -1.98
CA ARG A 269 18.14 -13.10 -1.29
C ARG A 269 17.78 -13.25 0.18
N LEU A 270 18.72 -12.99 1.08
CA LEU A 270 18.40 -12.91 2.51
C LEU A 270 17.70 -11.58 2.81
N PRO A 271 16.73 -11.55 3.74
CA PRO A 271 16.15 -10.30 4.23
C PRO A 271 17.27 -9.37 4.73
N SER A 272 17.20 -8.08 4.36
CA SER A 272 18.22 -7.09 4.69
C SER A 272 17.59 -5.88 5.42
N PRO A 273 17.21 -6.03 6.71
CA PRO A 273 16.65 -4.95 7.52
C PRO A 273 17.71 -3.87 7.77
N LYS A 274 17.66 -2.77 7.03
CA LYS A 274 18.67 -1.70 7.14
C LYS A 274 18.35 -0.75 8.27
N ILE A 275 17.07 -0.52 8.56
CA ILE A 275 16.67 0.43 9.60
C ILE A 275 16.86 -0.19 10.99
N SER A 276 16.36 -1.41 11.21
CA SER A 276 16.44 -2.05 12.54
C SER A 276 17.84 -2.52 12.94
N THR A 277 18.77 -2.67 12.01
CA THR A 277 20.17 -2.99 12.34
C THR A 277 20.94 -1.81 12.95
N VAL A 278 20.47 -0.57 12.74
CA VAL A 278 21.07 0.66 13.29
C VAL A 278 20.02 1.56 13.97
N PRO A 279 19.38 1.07 15.05
CA PRO A 279 18.17 1.69 15.60
C PRO A 279 18.40 3.11 16.15
N ALA A 280 19.58 3.41 16.68
CA ALA A 280 19.92 4.76 17.12
C ALA A 280 20.00 5.76 15.95
N ALA A 281 20.53 5.32 14.80
CA ALA A 281 20.58 6.14 13.59
C ALA A 281 19.19 6.29 12.96
N ALA A 282 18.37 5.23 13.00
CA ALA A 282 16.97 5.29 12.57
C ALA A 282 16.15 6.30 13.38
N VAL A 283 16.24 6.28 14.72
CA VAL A 283 15.58 7.28 15.58
C VAL A 283 16.08 8.69 15.26
N LYS A 284 17.38 8.86 15.04
CA LYS A 284 17.95 10.15 14.62
C LYS A 284 17.35 10.62 13.28
N ALA A 285 17.22 9.74 12.30
CA ALA A 285 16.62 10.06 11.00
C ALA A 285 15.15 10.48 11.10
N LEU A 286 14.41 10.02 12.13
CA LEU A 286 13.03 10.42 12.41
C LEU A 286 12.90 11.77 13.12
N MET A 287 13.95 12.27 13.76
CA MET A 287 13.91 13.52 14.55
C MET A 287 13.42 14.76 13.79
N PRO A 288 13.72 14.97 12.49
CA PRO A 288 13.26 16.14 11.76
C PRO A 288 11.73 16.28 11.68
N VAL A 289 10.97 15.19 11.86
CA VAL A 289 9.50 15.19 11.86
C VAL A 289 8.88 14.98 13.24
N ALA A 290 9.69 14.90 14.30
CA ALA A 290 9.21 14.63 15.66
C ALA A 290 8.16 15.63 16.16
N HIS A 291 8.22 16.88 15.69
CA HIS A 291 7.28 17.94 16.07
C HIS A 291 5.91 17.82 15.39
N SER A 292 5.74 17.01 14.35
CA SER A 292 4.48 16.95 13.59
C SER A 292 3.92 15.54 13.40
N LEU A 293 4.72 14.50 13.58
CA LEU A 293 4.32 13.12 13.33
C LEU A 293 3.19 12.71 14.29
N GLU A 294 2.09 12.21 13.73
CA GLU A 294 0.87 11.75 14.43
C GLU A 294 0.73 10.23 14.38
N THR A 295 1.14 9.61 13.28
CA THR A 295 1.07 8.15 13.04
C THR A 295 2.40 7.65 12.47
N LEU A 296 2.93 6.57 13.04
CA LEU A 296 4.11 5.87 12.54
C LEU A 296 3.82 4.38 12.35
N VAL A 297 4.04 3.88 11.14
CA VAL A 297 3.98 2.45 10.82
C VAL A 297 5.38 1.96 10.48
N HIS A 298 5.80 0.82 11.01
CA HIS A 298 7.06 0.17 10.64
C HIS A 298 6.82 -1.31 10.39
N ILE A 299 7.11 -1.75 9.17
CA ILE A 299 7.03 -3.14 8.73
C ILE A 299 8.47 -3.62 8.53
N ASP A 300 8.96 -4.43 9.46
CA ASP A 300 10.35 -4.85 9.54
C ASP A 300 10.54 -6.31 9.08
N PRO A 301 11.45 -6.64 8.14
CA PRO A 301 11.70 -8.02 7.73
C PRO A 301 12.47 -8.86 8.75
N MET A 302 12.92 -8.31 9.88
CA MET A 302 13.65 -9.04 10.91
C MET A 302 12.90 -10.28 11.45
N PHE A 303 11.57 -10.33 11.36
CA PHE A 303 10.84 -11.55 11.76
C PHE A 303 11.21 -12.78 10.93
N LEU A 304 11.75 -12.60 9.71
CA LEU A 304 12.21 -13.70 8.86
C LEU A 304 13.57 -14.26 9.28
N THR A 305 14.38 -13.43 9.95
CA THR A 305 15.76 -13.76 10.36
C THR A 305 15.86 -14.19 11.83
N HIS A 306 14.91 -13.78 12.68
CA HIS A 306 14.87 -14.20 14.08
C HIS A 306 14.42 -15.66 14.26
N ALA A 307 15.05 -16.35 15.21
CA ALA A 307 14.67 -17.71 15.59
C ALA A 307 13.30 -17.78 16.29
N ASP A 308 12.98 -16.77 17.12
CA ASP A 308 11.68 -16.57 17.74
C ASP A 308 11.21 -15.13 17.48
N PRO A 309 10.48 -14.89 16.38
CA PRO A 309 9.97 -13.56 16.05
C PRO A 309 8.85 -13.10 16.99
N THR A 310 8.27 -13.99 17.80
CA THR A 310 7.21 -13.61 18.75
C THR A 310 7.77 -13.02 20.03
N ARG A 311 9.03 -13.36 20.36
CA ARG A 311 9.76 -12.89 21.54
C ARG A 311 11.18 -12.46 21.17
N PRO A 312 11.31 -11.43 20.32
CA PRO A 312 12.63 -10.94 19.96
C PRO A 312 13.33 -10.33 21.19
N PRO A 313 14.67 -10.38 21.23
CA PRO A 313 15.43 -9.84 22.35
C PRO A 313 15.23 -8.32 22.46
N ALA A 314 15.17 -7.80 23.68
CA ALA A 314 15.10 -6.34 23.88
C ALA A 314 16.38 -5.65 23.35
N ILE A 315 16.21 -4.54 22.64
CA ILE A 315 17.33 -3.72 22.15
C ILE A 315 17.48 -2.49 23.02
N ARG A 316 18.72 -2.14 23.36
CA ARG A 316 19.03 -0.89 24.05
C ARG A 316 19.37 0.19 23.03
N ILE A 317 18.50 1.17 22.88
CA ILE A 317 18.77 2.38 22.09
C ILE A 317 19.42 3.41 23.01
N GLU A 318 20.47 4.09 22.57
CA GLU A 318 21.09 5.17 23.36
C GLU A 318 20.31 6.48 23.25
N GLY A 319 20.36 7.31 24.29
CA GLY A 319 19.70 8.63 24.30
C GLY A 319 18.23 8.61 24.74
N GLU A 320 17.47 9.59 24.26
CA GLU A 320 16.09 9.85 24.68
C GLU A 320 15.03 9.02 23.94
N GLY A 321 15.44 8.25 22.92
CA GLY A 321 14.51 7.52 22.06
C GLY A 321 13.52 8.46 21.37
N MET A 322 12.22 8.17 21.52
CA MET A 322 11.12 8.93 20.92
C MET A 322 10.37 9.83 21.91
N ARG A 323 10.98 10.19 23.04
CA ARG A 323 10.35 11.09 24.03
C ARG A 323 9.95 12.47 23.49
N ASN A 324 10.64 12.95 22.45
CA ASN A 324 10.38 14.25 21.84
C ASN A 324 9.23 14.25 20.82
N PHE A 325 8.61 13.09 20.57
CA PHE A 325 7.51 12.92 19.62
C PHE A 325 6.16 13.19 20.30
N PHE A 326 5.94 14.44 20.74
CA PHE A 326 4.75 14.81 21.51
C PHE A 326 3.42 14.71 20.74
N ASN A 327 3.47 14.74 19.40
CA ASN A 327 2.27 14.62 18.57
C ASN A 327 1.98 13.17 18.14
N LEU A 328 2.90 12.23 18.39
CA LEU A 328 2.76 10.85 17.94
C LEU A 328 1.75 10.13 18.83
N LYS A 329 0.61 9.79 18.23
CA LYS A 329 -0.54 9.16 18.90
C LYS A 329 -0.69 7.70 18.58
N SER A 330 -0.23 7.26 17.40
CA SER A 330 -0.40 5.88 16.94
C SER A 330 0.91 5.29 16.43
N ILE A 331 1.23 4.08 16.89
CA ILE A 331 2.30 3.25 16.32
C ILE A 331 1.69 1.92 15.85
N ASP A 332 2.01 1.50 14.63
CA ASP A 332 1.74 0.14 14.10
C ASP A 332 3.09 -0.49 13.75
N CYS A 333 3.48 -1.55 14.44
CA CYS A 333 4.73 -2.22 14.15
C CYS A 333 4.69 -3.71 14.51
N ASP A 334 5.61 -4.47 13.95
CA ASP A 334 5.81 -5.86 14.34
C ASP A 334 6.64 -5.99 15.64
N PRO A 335 6.61 -7.16 16.32
CA PRO A 335 7.43 -7.39 17.50
C PRO A 335 8.93 -7.25 17.25
N CYS A 336 9.40 -7.59 16.03
CA CYS A 336 10.82 -7.53 15.66
C CYS A 336 11.28 -6.11 15.32
N SER A 337 10.38 -5.19 15.06
CA SER A 337 10.65 -3.76 14.89
C SER A 337 11.50 -3.18 16.02
N PHE A 338 12.51 -2.35 15.70
CA PHE A 338 13.22 -1.58 16.72
C PHE A 338 12.29 -0.65 17.52
N LEU A 339 11.15 -0.25 16.95
CA LEU A 339 10.11 0.50 17.64
C LEU A 339 9.52 -0.33 18.78
N HIS A 340 9.25 -1.61 18.56
CA HIS A 340 8.75 -2.48 19.63
C HIS A 340 9.87 -2.82 20.62
N GLN A 341 10.97 -3.40 20.12
CA GLN A 341 12.06 -3.96 20.94
C GLN A 341 12.79 -2.92 21.79
N GLY A 342 12.93 -1.69 21.29
CA GLY A 342 13.70 -0.62 21.94
C GLY A 342 12.85 0.51 22.48
N ILE A 343 11.85 0.98 21.73
CA ILE A 343 11.06 2.15 22.10
C ILE A 343 9.87 1.79 23.00
N ILE A 344 9.01 0.85 22.59
CA ILE A 344 7.83 0.43 23.35
C ILE A 344 8.21 -0.38 24.59
N ALA A 345 9.16 -1.30 24.46
CA ALA A 345 9.66 -2.08 25.60
C ALA A 345 10.31 -1.20 26.70
N SER A 346 10.71 0.02 26.37
CA SER A 346 11.33 0.97 27.28
C SER A 346 10.42 2.17 27.54
N ARG A 347 9.74 2.20 28.70
CA ARG A 347 8.91 3.34 29.13
C ARG A 347 9.64 4.69 29.04
N VAL A 348 10.97 4.68 29.23
CA VAL A 348 11.79 5.89 29.18
C VAL A 348 12.16 6.33 27.76
N GLN A 349 11.78 5.59 26.73
CA GLN A 349 12.05 5.95 25.33
C GLN A 349 10.77 6.11 24.52
N ALA A 350 9.66 5.55 25.00
CA ALA A 350 8.35 5.68 24.36
C ALA A 350 7.88 7.14 24.20
N PRO A 351 7.10 7.45 23.15
CA PRO A 351 6.44 8.74 23.00
C PRO A 351 5.50 9.02 24.17
N PRO A 352 5.47 10.26 24.70
CA PRO A 352 4.71 10.58 25.91
C PRO A 352 3.19 10.55 25.70
N ASN A 353 2.71 10.75 24.47
CA ASN A 353 1.28 10.87 24.13
C ASN A 353 0.79 9.73 23.22
N LEU A 354 1.45 8.57 23.26
CA LEU A 354 1.02 7.40 22.50
C LEU A 354 -0.33 6.90 23.03
N GLU A 355 -1.39 7.03 22.22
CA GLU A 355 -2.77 6.64 22.57
C GLU A 355 -3.11 5.24 22.05
N SER A 356 -2.59 4.86 20.89
CA SER A 356 -2.85 3.58 20.23
C SER A 356 -1.55 2.89 19.85
N LEU A 357 -1.45 1.61 20.19
CA LEU A 357 -0.38 0.72 19.73
C LEU A 357 -1.01 -0.47 19.03
N ARG A 358 -0.55 -0.74 17.82
CA ARG A 358 -0.92 -1.92 17.07
C ARG A 358 0.32 -2.78 16.88
N VAL A 359 0.24 -4.02 17.35
CA VAL A 359 1.30 -5.02 17.24
C VAL A 359 0.87 -6.03 16.18
N ARG A 360 1.56 -6.00 15.04
CA ARG A 360 1.26 -6.84 13.89
C ARG A 360 2.26 -7.97 13.78
N TYR A 361 1.79 -9.20 13.91
CA TYR A 361 2.62 -10.38 13.72
C TYR A 361 2.67 -10.69 12.24
N TYR A 362 3.85 -10.98 11.69
CA TYR A 362 3.97 -11.53 10.36
C TYR A 362 4.37 -12.99 10.51
N HIS A 363 3.60 -13.89 9.89
CA HIS A 363 3.84 -15.32 10.05
C HIS A 363 4.73 -15.86 8.94
N ARG A 364 5.63 -16.77 9.31
CA ARG A 364 6.46 -17.51 8.37
C ARG A 364 5.53 -18.43 7.58
N HIS A 365 5.52 -18.30 6.26
CA HIS A 365 4.47 -18.78 5.36
C HIS A 365 4.03 -20.26 5.42
N TYR A 366 4.56 -21.15 6.26
CA TYR A 366 4.29 -22.59 6.08
C TYR A 366 4.22 -23.50 7.33
N GLN A 367 4.53 -23.07 8.55
CA GLN A 367 4.87 -24.09 9.58
C GLN A 367 4.13 -24.07 10.92
N ASN A 368 3.42 -23.00 11.31
CA ASN A 368 2.79 -22.97 12.64
C ASN A 368 1.44 -22.23 12.64
N GLU A 369 0.47 -22.66 11.82
CA GLU A 369 -0.89 -22.07 11.77
C GLU A 369 -1.61 -22.03 13.13
N HIS A 370 -1.07 -22.68 14.16
CA HIS A 370 -1.75 -22.89 15.43
C HIS A 370 -1.67 -21.74 16.44
N ASN A 371 -0.76 -20.77 16.29
CA ASN A 371 -0.54 -19.75 17.33
C ASN A 371 -1.31 -18.44 17.06
N LEU A 372 -2.65 -18.50 16.90
CA LEU A 372 -3.53 -17.33 16.73
C LEU A 372 -3.66 -16.54 18.06
N PHE A 373 -2.55 -15.95 18.49
CA PHE A 373 -2.36 -15.32 19.79
C PHE A 373 -2.58 -16.27 20.97
N ASP A 374 -2.01 -17.48 20.89
CA ASP A 374 -2.01 -18.40 22.03
C ASP A 374 -1.12 -17.84 23.13
N GLU A 375 0.00 -17.25 22.72
CA GLU A 375 0.95 -16.62 23.64
C GLU A 375 0.97 -15.11 23.43
N LEU A 376 0.29 -14.38 24.32
CA LEU A 376 0.34 -12.92 24.33
C LEU A 376 1.71 -12.42 24.85
N PRO A 377 2.22 -11.29 24.33
CA PRO A 377 3.49 -10.71 24.76
C PRO A 377 3.42 -10.20 26.21
N ASP A 378 4.57 -9.92 26.83
CA ASP A 378 4.62 -9.46 28.22
C ASP A 378 3.79 -8.19 28.44
N ILE A 379 2.86 -8.26 29.39
CA ILE A 379 1.93 -7.17 29.71
C ILE A 379 2.63 -5.94 30.28
N ASN A 380 3.78 -6.13 30.94
CA ASN A 380 4.42 -5.05 31.68
C ASN A 380 4.90 -3.92 30.76
N SER A 381 5.33 -4.25 29.54
CA SER A 381 5.75 -3.26 28.55
C SER A 381 4.63 -2.28 28.20
N TYR A 382 3.40 -2.80 28.04
CA TYR A 382 2.24 -2.00 27.65
C TYR A 382 1.59 -1.28 28.82
N ALA A 383 1.43 -1.98 29.95
CA ALA A 383 0.79 -1.45 31.17
C ALA A 383 1.55 -0.27 31.80
N GLN A 384 2.82 -0.07 31.42
CA GLN A 384 3.66 1.03 31.90
C GLN A 384 3.60 2.29 31.03
N LEU A 385 2.98 2.22 29.84
CA LEU A 385 2.81 3.36 28.95
C LEU A 385 1.68 4.26 29.46
N PRO A 386 1.98 5.51 29.87
CA PRO A 386 1.05 6.30 30.67
C PRO A 386 -0.18 6.81 29.88
N SER A 387 -0.06 6.94 28.56
CA SER A 387 -1.09 7.52 27.69
C SER A 387 -1.78 6.49 26.80
N LEU A 388 -1.36 5.23 26.86
CA LEU A 388 -1.91 4.18 26.02
C LEU A 388 -3.36 3.94 26.42
N LYS A 389 -4.26 3.96 25.44
CA LYS A 389 -5.70 3.74 25.59
C LYS A 389 -6.15 2.50 24.83
N LEU A 390 -5.50 2.21 23.70
CA LEU A 390 -5.85 1.10 22.81
C LEU A 390 -4.60 0.28 22.47
N LEU A 391 -4.70 -1.03 22.67
CA LEU A 391 -3.73 -2.03 22.24
C LEU A 391 -4.40 -3.00 21.28
N GLU A 392 -3.95 -3.01 20.03
CA GLU A 392 -4.46 -3.90 19.00
C GLU A 392 -3.42 -4.97 18.67
N TYR A 393 -3.85 -6.22 18.60
CA TYR A 393 -3.05 -7.33 18.12
C TYR A 393 -3.59 -7.78 16.77
N ILE A 394 -2.74 -7.84 15.75
CA ILE A 394 -3.11 -8.26 14.39
C ILE A 394 -2.24 -9.42 13.95
N GLN A 395 -2.87 -10.50 13.49
CA GLN A 395 -2.17 -11.67 12.97
C GLN A 395 -2.80 -12.10 11.65
N PRO A 396 -1.99 -12.26 10.58
CA PRO A 396 -2.40 -12.84 9.32
C PRO A 396 -3.05 -14.20 9.53
N ALA A 397 -4.20 -14.38 8.91
CA ALA A 397 -4.90 -15.63 8.83
C ALA A 397 -5.24 -15.93 7.38
N ILE A 398 -5.04 -17.19 6.98
CA ILE A 398 -5.43 -17.68 5.67
C ILE A 398 -6.95 -17.80 5.66
N THR A 399 -7.59 -17.24 4.63
CA THR A 399 -9.04 -17.42 4.45
C THR A 399 -9.35 -18.91 4.33
N PRO A 400 -10.18 -19.49 5.21
CA PRO A 400 -10.54 -20.89 5.12
C PRO A 400 -11.28 -21.14 3.80
N ARG A 401 -10.79 -22.08 2.97
CA ARG A 401 -11.45 -22.44 1.70
C ARG A 401 -12.82 -23.09 1.92
N SER A 402 -13.05 -23.69 3.09
CA SER A 402 -14.30 -24.37 3.45
C SER A 402 -14.90 -23.86 4.77
N ALA A 403 -16.22 -24.00 4.90
CA ALA A 403 -16.95 -23.69 6.13
C ALA A 403 -16.52 -24.59 7.31
N PHE A 404 -15.98 -25.77 7.01
CA PHE A 404 -15.43 -26.69 7.99
C PHE A 404 -14.16 -26.12 8.64
N TYR A 405 -13.18 -25.69 7.83
CA TYR A 405 -11.97 -25.03 8.33
C TYR A 405 -12.28 -23.71 9.06
N ALA A 406 -13.30 -22.98 8.61
CA ALA A 406 -13.78 -21.79 9.31
C ALA A 406 -14.26 -22.08 10.74
N SER A 407 -14.96 -23.20 10.91
CA SER A 407 -15.46 -23.63 12.21
C SER A 407 -14.30 -24.11 13.10
N GLN A 408 -13.34 -24.86 12.54
CA GLN A 408 -12.13 -25.25 13.27
C GLN A 408 -11.27 -24.04 13.69
N MET A 409 -11.09 -23.06 12.81
CA MET A 409 -10.37 -21.83 13.12
C MET A 409 -11.03 -21.10 14.30
N ALA A 410 -12.35 -20.94 14.27
CA ALA A 410 -13.08 -20.33 15.38
C ALA A 410 -12.93 -21.12 16.69
N ASP A 411 -12.97 -22.45 16.61
CA ASP A 411 -12.85 -23.33 17.77
C ASP A 411 -11.46 -23.30 18.39
N SER A 412 -10.42 -23.19 17.55
CA SER A 412 -9.03 -22.98 17.98
C SER A 412 -8.84 -21.59 18.63
N ILE A 413 -9.33 -20.53 17.99
CA ILE A 413 -9.26 -19.14 18.52
C ILE A 413 -9.98 -19.02 19.87
N CYS A 414 -11.09 -19.73 20.00
CA CYS A 414 -11.99 -19.72 21.16
C CYS A 414 -11.86 -21.01 22.01
N GLU A 415 -10.68 -21.62 22.01
CA GLU A 415 -10.35 -22.68 22.97
C GLU A 415 -10.54 -22.09 24.38
N GLU A 416 -11.22 -22.83 25.26
CA GLU A 416 -11.68 -22.31 26.54
C GLU A 416 -10.54 -21.74 27.39
N ASN A 417 -9.43 -22.46 27.52
CA ASN A 417 -8.30 -22.00 28.33
C ASN A 417 -7.66 -20.74 27.74
N ARG A 418 -7.41 -20.73 26.43
CA ARG A 418 -6.83 -19.59 25.71
C ARG A 418 -7.70 -18.34 25.81
N LEU A 419 -9.01 -18.50 25.65
CA LEU A 419 -9.94 -17.37 25.72
C LEU A 419 -10.03 -16.81 27.15
N ARG A 420 -9.98 -17.67 28.18
CA ARG A 420 -9.87 -17.25 29.59
C ARG A 420 -8.55 -16.52 29.85
N GLU A 421 -7.42 -17.04 29.39
CA GLU A 421 -6.11 -16.41 29.56
C GLU A 421 -6.03 -15.06 28.85
N ARG A 422 -6.55 -14.97 27.62
CA ARG A 422 -6.71 -13.73 26.85
C ARG A 422 -7.60 -12.72 27.59
N HIS A 423 -8.71 -13.16 28.17
CA HIS A 423 -9.61 -12.31 28.95
C HIS A 423 -8.93 -11.79 30.22
N ALA A 424 -8.23 -12.64 30.96
CA ALA A 424 -7.46 -12.25 32.14
C ALA A 424 -6.30 -11.31 31.79
N TYR A 425 -5.69 -11.47 30.61
CA TYR A 425 -4.72 -10.52 30.08
C TYR A 425 -5.35 -9.16 29.81
N ALA A 426 -6.46 -9.12 29.06
CA ALA A 426 -7.23 -7.92 28.77
C ALA A 426 -7.70 -7.21 30.05
N TYR A 427 -8.14 -7.95 31.06
CA TYR A 427 -8.55 -7.40 32.35
C TYR A 427 -7.42 -6.62 33.04
N ARG A 428 -6.20 -7.17 33.04
CA ARG A 428 -5.03 -6.50 33.64
C ARG A 428 -4.67 -5.20 32.89
N LEU A 429 -4.88 -5.15 31.57
CA LEU A 429 -4.73 -3.94 30.76
C LEU A 429 -5.85 -2.93 31.02
N TRP A 430 -7.10 -3.40 31.09
CA TRP A 430 -8.27 -2.57 31.36
C TRP A 430 -8.20 -1.91 32.74
N LYS A 431 -7.66 -2.61 33.75
CA LYS A 431 -7.33 -2.02 35.06
C LYS A 431 -6.37 -0.83 35.00
N ARG A 432 -5.65 -0.66 33.91
CA ARG A 432 -4.77 0.47 33.61
C ARG A 432 -5.40 1.49 32.65
N GLY A 433 -6.66 1.28 32.26
CA GLY A 433 -7.36 2.12 31.27
C GLY A 433 -7.01 1.79 29.82
N VAL A 434 -6.43 0.61 29.55
CA VAL A 434 -6.07 0.17 28.20
C VAL A 434 -7.09 -0.84 27.69
N GLN A 435 -7.78 -0.50 26.60
CA GLN A 435 -8.62 -1.42 25.84
C GLN A 435 -7.74 -2.33 24.98
N MET A 436 -8.04 -3.62 24.97
CA MET A 436 -7.40 -4.61 24.12
C MET A 436 -8.34 -5.08 23.02
N LYS A 437 -7.85 -5.11 21.77
CA LYS A 437 -8.52 -5.75 20.63
C LYS A 437 -7.60 -6.76 19.96
N VAL A 438 -8.19 -7.83 19.44
CA VAL A 438 -7.47 -8.88 18.70
C VAL A 438 -8.16 -9.06 17.36
N TYR A 439 -7.38 -9.03 16.29
CA TYR A 439 -7.84 -9.17 14.92
C TYR A 439 -7.12 -10.31 14.21
N ALA A 440 -7.85 -11.04 13.39
CA ALA A 440 -7.27 -11.80 12.28
C ALA A 440 -7.23 -10.89 11.05
N GLU A 441 -6.07 -10.76 10.42
CA GLU A 441 -5.96 -10.13 9.11
C GLU A 441 -6.22 -11.19 8.04
N MET A 442 -7.38 -11.12 7.40
CA MET A 442 -7.85 -12.13 6.46
C MET A 442 -7.35 -11.80 5.06
N HIS A 443 -6.56 -12.71 4.49
CA HIS A 443 -6.01 -12.61 3.13
C HIS A 443 -6.86 -13.43 2.15
N ARG A 444 -7.36 -12.83 1.07
CA ARG A 444 -8.15 -13.56 0.06
C ARG A 444 -7.32 -14.52 -0.77
N LYS A 445 -6.17 -14.03 -1.24
CA LYS A 445 -5.19 -14.78 -2.01
C LYS A 445 -3.84 -14.58 -1.33
N TYR A 446 -3.21 -15.68 -0.91
CA TYR A 446 -1.88 -15.65 -0.26
C TYR A 446 -0.79 -15.16 -1.20
N THR A 447 -0.96 -15.37 -2.51
CA THR A 447 -0.02 -14.93 -3.53
C THR A 447 0.01 -13.41 -3.72
N LEU A 448 -1.01 -12.70 -3.22
CA LEU A 448 -1.03 -11.25 -3.24
C LEU A 448 -0.23 -10.74 -2.06
N ILE A 449 0.83 -10.02 -2.39
CA ILE A 449 1.70 -9.36 -1.45
C ILE A 449 1.58 -7.84 -1.65
N PRO A 450 1.81 -7.03 -0.61
CA PRO A 450 2.04 -5.62 -0.78
C PRO A 450 3.17 -5.35 -1.79
N PRO A 451 3.14 -4.23 -2.53
CA PRO A 451 2.01 -3.30 -2.63
C PRO A 451 0.83 -3.92 -3.37
N TYR A 452 -0.36 -3.87 -2.78
CA TYR A 452 -1.58 -4.36 -3.43
C TYR A 452 -1.98 -3.38 -4.56
N LEU A 453 -1.98 -3.88 -5.80
CA LEU A 453 -2.33 -3.11 -6.99
C LEU A 453 -3.81 -2.70 -6.98
N HIS A 454 -4.21 -1.78 -7.86
CA HIS A 454 -5.49 -1.09 -7.80
C HIS A 454 -6.72 -2.01 -7.77
N THR A 455 -6.66 -3.17 -8.44
CA THR A 455 -7.74 -4.17 -8.45
C THR A 455 -7.56 -5.29 -7.44
N GLU A 456 -6.43 -5.33 -6.76
CA GLU A 456 -6.11 -6.42 -5.85
C GLU A 456 -6.85 -6.21 -4.51
N PRO A 457 -7.53 -7.26 -4.01
CA PRO A 457 -8.18 -7.18 -2.73
C PRO A 457 -7.15 -7.02 -1.62
N ARG A 458 -7.30 -5.97 -0.83
CA ARG A 458 -6.49 -5.76 0.37
C ARG A 458 -6.96 -6.68 1.51
N PRO A 459 -6.07 -7.06 2.43
CA PRO A 459 -6.45 -7.84 3.59
C PRO A 459 -7.49 -7.10 4.44
N GLU A 460 -8.47 -7.84 4.95
CA GLU A 460 -9.54 -7.31 5.78
C GLU A 460 -9.31 -7.69 7.25
N LEU A 461 -9.47 -6.74 8.17
CA LEU A 461 -9.32 -7.01 9.61
C LEU A 461 -10.62 -7.57 10.19
N LEU A 462 -10.59 -8.83 10.60
CA LEU A 462 -11.67 -9.52 11.28
C LEU A 462 -11.48 -9.43 12.80
N LEU A 463 -12.35 -8.69 13.48
CA LEU A 463 -12.32 -8.57 14.95
C LEU A 463 -12.68 -9.92 15.60
N LEU A 464 -11.75 -10.48 16.37
CA LEU A 464 -11.89 -11.74 17.08
C LEU A 464 -12.25 -11.56 18.55
N TYR A 465 -11.75 -10.48 19.17
CA TYR A 465 -11.96 -10.19 20.58
C TYR A 465 -11.85 -8.69 20.84
N ASP A 466 -12.80 -8.12 21.58
CA ASP A 466 -12.77 -6.74 22.05
C ASP A 466 -13.09 -6.69 23.55
N SER A 467 -12.12 -6.27 24.36
CA SER A 467 -12.28 -6.21 25.81
C SER A 467 -13.42 -5.30 26.28
N ASP A 468 -13.76 -4.27 25.51
CA ASP A 468 -14.81 -3.31 25.88
C ASP A 468 -16.20 -3.92 25.64
N ALA A 469 -16.39 -4.54 24.47
CA ALA A 469 -17.62 -5.25 24.15
C ALA A 469 -17.87 -6.47 25.07
N VAL A 470 -16.80 -7.17 25.46
CA VAL A 470 -16.88 -8.33 26.36
C VAL A 470 -17.15 -7.92 27.80
N GLY A 471 -16.68 -6.74 28.23
CA GLY A 471 -16.84 -6.18 29.57
C GLY A 471 -16.09 -6.93 30.68
N PHE A 472 -16.17 -6.45 31.92
CA PHE A 472 -15.55 -7.08 33.11
C PHE A 472 -16.47 -7.13 34.35
N TYR A 473 -17.72 -6.70 34.22
CA TYR A 473 -18.73 -6.76 35.27
C TYR A 473 -19.70 -7.89 34.95
N ARG A 474 -19.58 -9.01 35.66
CA ARG A 474 -20.46 -10.19 35.48
C ARG A 474 -20.46 -11.04 36.74
N ASP A 475 -21.57 -11.71 37.04
CA ASP A 475 -21.58 -12.78 38.04
C ASP A 475 -21.08 -14.09 37.39
N PRO A 476 -19.91 -14.62 37.77
CA PRO A 476 -19.40 -15.87 37.19
C PRO A 476 -20.24 -17.09 37.57
N SER A 477 -21.10 -16.97 38.58
CA SER A 477 -21.98 -18.03 39.07
C SER A 477 -23.39 -18.01 38.49
N ASP A 478 -23.79 -16.95 37.79
CA ASP A 478 -25.13 -16.82 37.22
C ASP A 478 -25.16 -17.44 35.81
N PRO A 479 -25.79 -18.61 35.63
CA PRO A 479 -25.93 -19.22 34.33
C PRO A 479 -27.09 -18.63 33.53
N THR A 480 -27.82 -17.60 33.97
CA THR A 480 -29.15 -17.25 33.43
C THR A 480 -29.27 -15.93 32.69
N ILE A 481 -28.27 -15.04 32.72
CA ILE A 481 -28.38 -13.75 32.05
C ILE A 481 -27.99 -13.90 30.56
N ALA A 482 -29.00 -14.08 29.70
CA ALA A 482 -28.85 -13.98 28.25
C ALA A 482 -28.68 -12.51 27.85
N PHE A 483 -27.75 -12.24 26.91
CA PHE A 483 -27.39 -10.90 26.43
C PHE A 483 -28.52 -10.19 25.65
N GLU A 484 -29.66 -10.84 25.42
CA GLU A 484 -30.78 -10.27 24.65
C GLU A 484 -31.47 -9.09 25.36
N ASP A 485 -31.30 -8.91 26.67
CA ASP A 485 -31.86 -7.78 27.44
C ASP A 485 -30.92 -6.56 27.54
N TRP A 486 -29.77 -6.54 26.87
CA TRP A 486 -28.78 -5.42 26.94
C TRP A 486 -29.05 -4.26 25.97
N LEU A 487 -30.20 -4.22 25.28
CA LEU A 487 -30.45 -3.27 24.19
C LEU A 487 -31.18 -1.97 24.55
N ASP A 488 -31.30 -1.61 25.84
CA ASP A 488 -31.69 -0.24 26.20
C ASP A 488 -30.82 0.32 27.34
N GLU A 489 -29.71 0.98 26.98
CA GLU A 489 -28.85 1.71 27.91
C GLU A 489 -29.62 2.75 28.75
N SER A 490 -30.83 3.14 28.32
CA SER A 490 -31.67 4.10 29.04
C SER A 490 -32.44 3.50 30.23
N GLU A 491 -32.50 2.16 30.37
CA GLU A 491 -33.17 1.47 31.49
C GLU A 491 -32.21 0.69 32.41
N ILE A 492 -30.92 1.01 32.42
CA ILE A 492 -29.99 0.50 33.44
C ILE A 492 -30.38 1.10 34.81
N SER A 493 -31.25 0.38 35.53
CA SER A 493 -31.64 0.73 36.90
C SER A 493 -30.41 0.74 37.83
N GLU A 494 -30.42 1.60 38.87
CA GLU A 494 -29.30 1.71 39.82
C GLU A 494 -28.96 0.38 40.55
N GLU A 495 -29.77 -0.67 40.42
CA GLU A 495 -29.54 -2.01 40.98
C GLU A 495 -28.47 -2.84 40.24
N GLN A 496 -28.06 -2.48 39.01
CA GLN A 496 -26.92 -3.12 38.34
C GLN A 496 -25.55 -2.74 38.95
N LYS A 497 -25.50 -1.89 39.98
CA LYS A 497 -24.26 -1.47 40.68
C LYS A 497 -23.62 -2.55 41.57
N GLU A 498 -24.21 -3.73 41.71
CA GLU A 498 -23.68 -4.81 42.56
C GLU A 498 -23.04 -5.98 41.80
N VAL A 499 -23.00 -5.96 40.47
CA VAL A 499 -22.36 -7.05 39.71
C VAL A 499 -20.86 -7.03 39.97
N PRO A 500 -20.26 -8.14 40.44
CA PRO A 500 -18.85 -8.17 40.80
C PRO A 500 -17.98 -8.00 39.56
N GLU A 501 -16.87 -7.30 39.76
CA GLU A 501 -15.82 -7.19 38.76
C GLU A 501 -14.99 -8.48 38.74
N THR A 502 -14.80 -9.10 37.57
CA THR A 502 -14.09 -10.38 37.44
C THR A 502 -13.31 -10.50 36.14
N ASP A 503 -12.18 -11.22 36.21
CA ASP A 503 -11.34 -11.63 35.08
C ASP A 503 -11.70 -13.02 34.54
N GLN A 504 -12.78 -13.62 35.05
CA GLN A 504 -13.21 -14.96 34.68
C GLN A 504 -14.35 -14.91 33.67
N LEU A 505 -14.30 -15.79 32.66
CA LEU A 505 -15.41 -16.03 31.73
C LEU A 505 -16.24 -17.23 32.17
N GLY A 506 -17.56 -17.09 32.27
CA GLY A 506 -18.45 -18.25 32.45
C GLY A 506 -18.54 -19.10 31.17
N ALA A 507 -18.98 -20.37 31.28
CA ALA A 507 -19.12 -21.27 30.13
C ALA A 507 -20.03 -20.68 29.02
N LYS A 508 -21.11 -20.00 29.40
CA LYS A 508 -22.01 -19.33 28.43
C LYS A 508 -21.32 -18.22 27.64
N HIS A 509 -20.49 -17.42 28.30
CA HIS A 509 -19.72 -16.36 27.63
C HIS A 509 -18.74 -16.95 26.61
N LEU A 510 -18.11 -18.08 26.94
CA LEU A 510 -17.22 -18.78 26.00
C LEU A 510 -17.97 -19.28 24.77
N VAL A 511 -19.15 -19.88 24.95
CA VAL A 511 -20.01 -20.33 23.84
C VAL A 511 -20.48 -19.15 22.99
N GLN A 512 -20.87 -18.04 23.61
CA GLN A 512 -21.29 -16.83 22.91
C GLN A 512 -20.16 -16.26 22.06
N LEU A 513 -18.99 -16.01 22.65
CA LEU A 513 -17.84 -15.46 21.93
C LEU A 513 -17.40 -16.37 20.79
N ARG A 514 -17.39 -17.68 21.02
CA ARG A 514 -17.14 -18.67 19.96
C ARG A 514 -18.14 -18.55 18.82
N ASN A 515 -19.43 -18.42 19.12
CA ASN A 515 -20.47 -18.27 18.10
C ASN A 515 -20.38 -16.94 17.35
N GLU A 516 -20.03 -15.84 18.03
CA GLU A 516 -19.79 -14.54 17.40
C GLU A 516 -18.61 -14.59 16.43
N VAL A 517 -17.48 -15.18 16.84
CA VAL A 517 -16.31 -15.39 15.99
C VAL A 517 -16.66 -16.29 14.81
N ARG A 518 -17.37 -17.41 15.02
CA ARG A 518 -17.86 -18.28 13.93
C ARG A 518 -18.72 -17.51 12.93
N ARG A 519 -19.66 -16.69 13.40
CA ARG A 519 -20.52 -15.86 12.53
C ARG A 519 -19.68 -14.84 11.76
N ALA A 520 -18.72 -14.18 12.41
CA ALA A 520 -17.86 -13.20 11.77
C ALA A 520 -17.04 -13.83 10.64
N ILE A 521 -16.40 -14.98 10.88
CA ILE A 521 -15.65 -15.73 9.86
C ILE A 521 -16.58 -16.19 8.73
N ARG A 522 -17.76 -16.74 9.04
CA ARG A 522 -18.74 -17.18 8.01
C ARG A 522 -19.24 -16.02 7.14
N ARG A 523 -19.53 -14.85 7.72
CA ARG A 523 -19.92 -13.65 6.96
C ARG A 523 -18.81 -13.21 6.01
N TYR A 524 -17.57 -13.21 6.48
CA TYR A 524 -16.42 -12.89 5.66
C TYR A 524 -16.30 -13.86 4.46
N ILE A 525 -16.32 -15.19 4.72
CA ILE A 525 -16.25 -16.21 3.65
C ILE A 525 -17.41 -16.10 2.67
N GLY A 526 -18.64 -15.87 3.16
CA GLY A 526 -19.80 -15.65 2.31
C GLY A 526 -19.65 -14.43 1.41
N GLY A 527 -19.10 -13.33 1.94
CA GLY A 527 -18.82 -12.10 1.18
C GLY A 527 -17.71 -12.26 0.13
N VAL A 528 -16.71 -13.11 0.38
CA VAL A 528 -15.66 -13.43 -0.59
C VAL A 528 -16.24 -14.19 -1.78
N ARG A 529 -17.03 -15.25 -1.53
CA ARG A 529 -17.63 -16.08 -2.61
C ARG A 529 -18.52 -15.29 -3.57
N ILE A 530 -19.28 -14.33 -3.05
CA ILE A 530 -20.16 -13.48 -3.88
C ILE A 530 -19.33 -12.60 -4.83
N ARG A 531 -18.17 -12.11 -4.39
CA ARG A 531 -17.30 -11.22 -5.18
C ARG A 531 -16.46 -11.97 -6.21
N ASP A 532 -15.92 -13.13 -5.85
CA ASP A 532 -15.10 -13.91 -6.78
C ASP A 532 -15.92 -14.34 -8.01
N HIS A 533 -17.20 -14.70 -7.83
CA HIS A 533 -18.11 -15.00 -8.95
C HIS A 533 -18.43 -13.78 -9.85
N SER A 534 -18.44 -12.56 -9.31
CA SER A 534 -18.68 -11.37 -10.13
C SER A 534 -17.47 -10.97 -10.97
N ASP A 535 -16.26 -11.22 -10.45
CA ASP A 535 -15.02 -10.85 -11.14
C ASP A 535 -14.75 -11.81 -12.31
N GLU A 536 -14.93 -13.12 -12.12
CA GLU A 536 -14.71 -14.12 -13.18
C GLU A 536 -15.71 -13.98 -14.35
N MET A 537 -16.98 -13.64 -14.08
CA MET A 537 -17.96 -13.45 -15.15
C MET A 537 -17.72 -12.19 -16.00
N SER A 538 -16.93 -11.24 -15.51
CA SER A 538 -16.66 -9.99 -16.24
C SER A 538 -15.60 -10.11 -17.32
N ASP A 539 -14.71 -11.09 -17.24
CA ASP A 539 -13.62 -11.28 -18.23
C ASP A 539 -14.06 -12.13 -19.44
N ASP A 540 -15.09 -12.98 -19.31
CA ASP A 540 -15.52 -13.90 -20.39
C ASP A 540 -16.50 -13.28 -21.40
N PHE A 541 -17.12 -12.13 -21.10
CA PHE A 541 -18.15 -11.54 -21.98
C PHE A 541 -17.62 -10.60 -23.08
N ASP A 542 -16.32 -10.30 -23.09
CA ASP A 542 -15.68 -9.44 -24.10
C ASP A 542 -14.84 -10.23 -25.14
N SER A 543 -14.92 -11.56 -25.15
CA SER A 543 -14.26 -12.43 -26.15
C SER A 543 -15.17 -12.69 -27.38
N ASP A 544 -14.80 -12.05 -28.49
CA ASP A 544 -14.99 -12.49 -29.88
C ASP A 544 -16.43 -12.60 -30.44
N SER A 545 -17.11 -11.45 -30.55
CA SER A 545 -18.13 -11.22 -31.59
C SER A 545 -17.52 -10.57 -32.85
N ASP A 546 -16.38 -11.08 -33.33
CA ASP A 546 -15.88 -10.79 -34.68
C ASP A 546 -16.36 -11.88 -35.65
N SER A 547 -17.67 -11.90 -35.92
CA SER A 547 -18.22 -12.67 -37.03
C SER A 547 -18.11 -11.86 -38.33
N ASN A 548 -17.06 -12.14 -39.10
CA ASN A 548 -17.02 -11.80 -40.52
C ASN A 548 -17.98 -12.69 -41.31
N ASP A 549 -18.95 -12.03 -41.96
CA ASP A 549 -19.36 -12.23 -43.36
C ASP A 549 -19.83 -13.62 -43.81
N GLU A 550 -21.14 -13.81 -43.95
CA GLU A 550 -21.70 -14.23 -45.25
C GLU A 550 -23.05 -13.55 -45.51
N SER A 551 -23.12 -12.86 -46.64
CA SER A 551 -24.33 -12.34 -47.27
C SER A 551 -25.32 -13.47 -47.54
N ILE A 552 -26.43 -13.53 -46.78
CA ILE A 552 -27.60 -14.32 -47.15
C ILE A 552 -28.78 -13.40 -47.45
N ASP A 553 -29.32 -13.69 -48.63
CA ASP A 553 -30.38 -13.01 -49.33
C ASP A 553 -31.73 -13.07 -48.58
N SER A 554 -32.48 -12.01 -48.82
CA SER A 554 -33.84 -11.72 -48.38
C SER A 554 -34.82 -12.90 -48.48
N SER A 555 -35.53 -13.17 -47.38
CA SER A 555 -36.95 -13.56 -47.46
C SER A 555 -37.68 -13.19 -46.17
N GLU A 556 -38.86 -12.62 -46.38
CA GLU A 556 -39.87 -12.20 -45.41
C GLU A 556 -40.23 -13.35 -44.46
N LEU A 557 -40.26 -13.10 -43.16
CA LEU A 557 -40.95 -13.92 -42.17
C LEU A 557 -41.49 -13.02 -41.06
N ASP A 558 -42.81 -12.82 -41.12
CA ASP A 558 -43.65 -12.37 -40.02
C ASP A 558 -43.60 -13.41 -38.88
N THR A 559 -43.28 -12.98 -37.67
CA THR A 559 -43.68 -13.70 -36.45
C THR A 559 -43.90 -12.70 -35.32
N ASP A 560 -45.17 -12.47 -35.03
CA ASP A 560 -45.66 -11.98 -33.74
C ASP A 560 -45.32 -13.00 -32.65
N SER A 561 -44.68 -12.58 -31.57
CA SER A 561 -44.81 -13.25 -30.27
C SER A 561 -44.35 -12.31 -29.15
N ASP A 562 -45.33 -11.64 -28.55
CA ASP A 562 -45.24 -11.13 -27.19
C ASP A 562 -45.22 -12.33 -26.23
N GLU A 563 -44.10 -12.59 -25.56
CA GLU A 563 -44.07 -13.47 -24.38
C GLU A 563 -43.42 -12.69 -23.23
N ASP A 564 -44.29 -12.21 -22.34
CA ASP A 564 -43.96 -11.72 -21.02
C ASP A 564 -43.36 -12.86 -20.19
N VAL A 565 -42.10 -12.70 -19.78
CA VAL A 565 -41.44 -13.61 -18.83
C VAL A 565 -41.72 -13.11 -17.42
N ASP A 566 -42.78 -13.63 -16.81
CA ASP A 566 -43.03 -13.51 -15.37
C ASP A 566 -42.05 -14.43 -14.62
N ILE A 567 -41.12 -13.82 -13.88
CA ILE A 567 -40.24 -14.50 -12.92
C ILE A 567 -41.02 -14.58 -11.60
N GLU A 568 -41.66 -15.71 -11.34
CA GLU A 568 -42.16 -16.06 -10.01
C GLU A 568 -40.95 -16.43 -9.13
N ILE A 569 -40.74 -15.65 -8.07
CA ILE A 569 -39.78 -15.95 -6.99
C ILE A 569 -40.56 -16.78 -5.97
N ASP A 570 -40.24 -18.06 -5.87
CA ASP A 570 -40.74 -18.94 -4.82
C ASP A 570 -40.19 -18.48 -3.46
N GLU A 571 -41.07 -17.93 -2.63
CA GLU A 571 -40.85 -17.72 -1.20
C GLU A 571 -41.13 -19.04 -0.48
N ASP A 572 -40.10 -19.87 -0.32
CA ASP A 572 -40.17 -21.02 0.58
C ASP A 572 -40.06 -20.53 2.04
N GLU A 573 -41.20 -20.58 2.73
CA GLU A 573 -41.36 -20.45 4.17
C GLU A 573 -40.78 -21.70 4.86
N ASP A 574 -39.51 -21.64 5.26
CA ASP A 574 -38.94 -22.61 6.22
C ASP A 574 -39.32 -22.20 7.66
N GLU A 575 -40.56 -22.49 8.05
CA GLU A 575 -40.90 -22.79 9.43
C GLU A 575 -40.54 -24.25 9.69
N ASP A 576 -39.44 -24.53 10.39
CA ASP A 576 -39.24 -25.83 11.00
C ASP A 576 -38.59 -25.73 12.39
N ASP A 577 -39.37 -26.24 13.34
CA ASP A 577 -39.09 -26.50 14.73
C ASP A 577 -37.76 -27.27 14.92
N MET A 578 -36.79 -26.64 15.58
CA MET A 578 -35.68 -27.38 16.18
C MET A 578 -36.09 -27.84 17.59
N ASP A 579 -36.73 -29.00 17.63
CA ASP A 579 -36.80 -29.82 18.85
C ASP A 579 -35.41 -30.41 19.15
N ASP A 580 -34.99 -30.19 20.40
CA ASP A 580 -33.81 -30.76 21.03
C ASP A 580 -33.92 -32.30 21.08
N ASP A 581 -33.12 -33.00 20.27
CA ASP A 581 -32.85 -34.43 20.46
C ASP A 581 -31.34 -34.67 20.65
N ASP A 582 -31.03 -35.19 21.83
CA ASP A 582 -29.73 -35.67 22.28
C ASP A 582 -29.13 -36.69 21.29
N LEU A 583 -28.05 -36.31 20.60
CA LEU A 583 -27.21 -37.23 19.83
C LEU A 583 -25.90 -37.50 20.57
N ASP A 584 -25.88 -38.60 21.32
CA ASP A 584 -24.67 -39.31 21.74
C ASP A 584 -23.92 -39.80 20.48
N LEU A 585 -22.89 -39.07 20.06
CA LEU A 585 -21.97 -39.46 19.00
C LEU A 585 -20.79 -40.24 19.60
N ASP A 586 -20.82 -41.56 19.46
CA ASP A 586 -19.66 -42.43 19.63
C ASP A 586 -18.62 -42.12 18.53
N LEU A 587 -17.57 -41.39 18.91
CA LEU A 587 -16.39 -41.13 18.09
C LEU A 587 -15.60 -42.43 17.87
N ALA A 588 -15.76 -43.03 16.69
CA ALA A 588 -14.80 -43.99 16.17
C ALA A 588 -13.60 -43.23 15.58
N GLU A 589 -12.40 -43.60 16.02
CA GLU A 589 -11.11 -43.23 15.42
C GLU A 589 -11.09 -43.61 13.92
N GLU A 590 -11.37 -42.67 13.03
CA GLU A 590 -10.95 -42.75 11.64
C GLU A 590 -9.66 -41.94 11.47
N GLY A 591 -8.59 -42.67 11.10
CA GLY A 591 -7.28 -42.11 10.83
C GLY A 591 -7.32 -41.14 9.65
N LEU A 592 -6.67 -40.00 9.86
CA LEU A 592 -6.45 -38.97 8.84
C LEU A 592 -5.55 -39.51 7.73
N GLU A 593 -6.12 -39.93 6.60
CA GLU A 593 -5.41 -39.94 5.32
C GLU A 593 -5.43 -38.52 4.76
N ILE A 594 -4.26 -37.87 4.78
CA ILE A 594 -4.04 -36.62 4.04
C ILE A 594 -4.15 -36.96 2.56
N ASP A 595 -5.03 -36.26 1.87
CA ASP A 595 -5.28 -36.43 0.44
C ASP A 595 -3.99 -36.21 -0.36
N ALA A 596 -3.51 -37.26 -1.03
CA ALA A 596 -2.28 -37.24 -1.81
C ALA A 596 -2.39 -36.27 -3.00
N GLU A 597 -3.60 -36.03 -3.53
CA GLU A 597 -3.83 -35.06 -4.61
C GLU A 597 -3.55 -33.63 -4.14
N PHE A 598 -3.74 -33.31 -2.86
CA PHE A 598 -3.44 -31.99 -2.30
C PHE A 598 -1.93 -31.72 -2.20
N LEU A 599 -1.14 -32.72 -1.82
CA LEU A 599 0.32 -32.64 -1.82
C LEU A 599 0.88 -32.60 -3.25
N GLU A 600 0.28 -33.34 -4.19
CA GLU A 600 0.71 -33.36 -5.59
C GLU A 600 0.37 -32.05 -6.32
N TYR A 601 -0.75 -31.39 -6.00
CA TYR A 601 -1.08 -30.05 -6.52
C TYR A 601 -0.14 -28.96 -5.96
N LEU A 602 0.16 -28.99 -4.65
CA LEU A 602 1.11 -28.06 -4.02
C LEU A 602 2.55 -28.23 -4.53
N LEU A 603 2.94 -29.46 -4.85
CA LEU A 603 4.26 -29.74 -5.42
C LEU A 603 4.30 -29.49 -6.94
N GLY A 604 3.20 -29.74 -7.66
CA GLY A 604 3.10 -29.55 -9.11
C GLY A 604 3.16 -28.08 -9.54
N GLU A 605 2.49 -27.16 -8.82
CA GLU A 605 2.62 -25.72 -9.11
C GLU A 605 4.02 -25.18 -8.77
N ALA A 606 4.72 -25.79 -7.80
CA ALA A 606 6.11 -25.45 -7.51
C ALA A 606 7.08 -26.01 -8.58
N GLU A 607 6.82 -27.20 -9.13
CA GLU A 607 7.68 -27.81 -10.16
C GLU A 607 7.60 -27.09 -11.51
N ASP A 608 6.42 -26.59 -11.92
CA ASP A 608 6.28 -25.82 -13.16
C ASP A 608 6.94 -24.43 -13.10
N GLU A 609 7.10 -23.83 -11.90
CA GLU A 609 7.85 -22.59 -11.70
C GLU A 609 9.35 -22.82 -11.42
N LEU A 610 9.75 -24.01 -10.95
CA LEU A 610 11.14 -24.34 -10.62
C LEU A 610 11.88 -25.11 -11.74
N GLY A 611 11.16 -25.66 -12.72
CA GLY A 611 11.75 -26.46 -13.82
C GLY A 611 12.83 -25.75 -14.63
N ASP A 612 12.76 -24.42 -14.74
CA ASP A 612 13.76 -23.60 -15.44
C ASP A 612 14.94 -23.16 -14.54
N VAL A 613 14.89 -23.42 -13.21
CA VAL A 613 15.91 -22.98 -12.22
C VAL A 613 16.86 -24.11 -11.81
N TYR A 614 16.44 -25.37 -11.91
CA TYR A 614 17.25 -26.52 -11.50
C TYR A 614 18.38 -26.89 -12.48
N GLU A 615 18.35 -26.42 -13.75
CA GLU A 615 19.46 -26.65 -14.68
C GLU A 615 20.78 -25.98 -14.22
N ASP A 616 20.69 -24.85 -13.49
CA ASP A 616 21.87 -24.15 -12.96
C ASP A 616 22.31 -24.66 -11.56
N ALA A 617 21.38 -25.23 -10.78
CA ALA A 617 21.67 -25.76 -9.45
C ALA A 617 22.43 -27.09 -9.48
N ASP A 618 22.21 -27.92 -10.50
CA ASP A 618 22.95 -29.17 -10.70
C ASP A 618 24.41 -28.92 -11.12
N GLU A 619 24.71 -27.81 -11.82
CA GLU A 619 26.10 -27.41 -12.11
C GLU A 619 26.81 -26.90 -10.84
N PHE A 620 26.09 -26.27 -9.92
CA PHE A 620 26.61 -25.83 -8.62
C PHE A 620 26.85 -27.00 -7.65
N LEU A 621 25.93 -27.97 -7.56
CA LEU A 621 26.11 -29.16 -6.72
C LEU A 621 27.19 -30.13 -7.26
N ALA A 622 27.45 -30.12 -8.58
CA ALA A 622 28.56 -30.84 -9.17
C ALA A 622 29.95 -30.27 -8.81
N SER A 623 30.03 -29.06 -8.25
CA SER A 623 31.30 -28.43 -7.84
C SER A 623 31.90 -29.01 -6.55
N GLY A 624 31.14 -29.83 -5.80
CA GLY A 624 31.63 -30.56 -4.62
C GLY A 624 32.01 -29.69 -3.41
N MET A 625 31.64 -28.41 -3.43
CA MET A 625 31.98 -27.46 -2.37
C MET A 625 31.04 -27.63 -1.16
N THR A 626 31.61 -27.78 0.04
CA THR A 626 30.82 -27.99 1.26
C THR A 626 30.43 -26.66 1.92
N ILE A 627 29.27 -26.61 2.60
CA ILE A 627 28.78 -25.40 3.29
C ILE A 627 29.79 -24.88 4.33
N ASP A 628 30.63 -25.75 4.90
CA ASP A 628 31.68 -25.36 5.84
C ASP A 628 32.86 -24.63 5.18
N GLU A 629 33.09 -24.79 3.86
CA GLU A 629 34.13 -24.07 3.11
C GLU A 629 33.70 -22.64 2.71
N LEU A 630 32.39 -22.36 2.71
CA LEU A 630 31.82 -21.04 2.39
C LEU A 630 31.83 -20.06 3.58
N LEU A 631 32.12 -20.53 4.79
CA LEU A 631 32.01 -19.75 6.03
C LEU A 631 33.36 -19.51 6.73
N ASP A 632 34.50 -19.80 6.09
CA ASP A 632 35.83 -19.55 6.67
C ASP A 632 36.29 -18.09 6.38
N PRO A 633 36.42 -17.21 7.39
CA PRO A 633 36.72 -15.78 7.18
C PRO A 633 38.20 -15.47 6.88
N ASP A 634 39.08 -16.47 6.82
CA ASP A 634 40.54 -16.26 6.87
C ASP A 634 41.28 -16.51 5.53
N MET A 635 40.58 -16.58 4.40
CA MET A 635 41.20 -16.68 3.07
C MET A 635 41.70 -15.31 2.57
N GLY A 636 42.86 -14.89 3.09
CA GLY A 636 43.64 -13.76 2.60
C GLY A 636 44.09 -13.94 1.15
N LEU A 637 43.69 -13.01 0.28
CA LEU A 637 44.13 -12.92 -1.11
C LEU A 637 45.51 -12.25 -1.20
N ASP A 638 46.57 -13.04 -1.17
CA ASP A 638 47.87 -12.67 -1.72
C ASP A 638 47.95 -13.13 -3.18
N ALA A 639 47.82 -12.19 -4.11
CA ALA A 639 48.02 -12.42 -5.54
C ALA A 639 49.14 -11.52 -6.08
N GLU A 640 50.40 -11.87 -5.80
CA GLU A 640 51.55 -11.44 -6.60
C GLU A 640 51.72 -12.38 -7.79
N HIS A 641 51.43 -11.88 -8.99
CA HIS A 641 51.79 -12.53 -10.25
C HIS A 641 53.20 -12.10 -10.67
N GLN A 642 54.16 -13.00 -10.48
CA GLN A 642 55.47 -12.94 -11.13
C GLN A 642 55.36 -13.49 -12.56
N HIS A 643 55.68 -12.67 -13.56
CA HIS A 643 56.08 -13.16 -14.86
C HIS A 643 57.49 -12.62 -15.18
N GLU A 644 58.45 -13.54 -15.21
CA GLU A 644 59.84 -13.31 -15.61
C GLU A 644 59.95 -12.81 -17.06
N GLY A 645 60.86 -11.86 -17.32
CA GLY A 645 60.95 -11.26 -18.66
C GLY A 645 62.12 -10.35 -19.00
N ASN A 646 63.30 -10.54 -18.40
CA ASN A 646 64.63 -10.31 -19.01
C ASN A 646 65.11 -8.88 -19.40
N VAL A 647 66.44 -8.72 -19.26
CA VAL A 647 67.35 -7.72 -19.86
C VAL A 647 67.55 -6.37 -19.16
N GLY A 648 68.67 -6.27 -18.43
CA GLY A 648 69.69 -5.27 -18.78
C GLY A 648 69.95 -4.09 -17.84
N GLY A 649 70.94 -4.25 -16.95
CA GLY A 649 72.12 -3.37 -16.91
C GLY A 649 72.07 -2.02 -16.16
N GLY A 650 73.04 -1.84 -15.26
CA GLY A 650 73.62 -0.54 -14.86
C GLY A 650 73.02 0.03 -13.57
N SER A 651 73.63 -0.13 -12.39
CA SER A 651 74.85 0.53 -11.86
C SER A 651 74.66 1.99 -11.42
N ALA A 652 74.99 2.21 -10.13
CA ALA A 652 75.56 3.42 -9.52
C ALA A 652 74.61 4.64 -9.38
N GLU A 653 74.20 4.98 -8.16
CA GLU A 653 74.88 5.83 -7.16
C GLU A 653 74.53 7.32 -7.30
N ALA A 654 74.22 7.92 -6.15
CA ALA A 654 74.42 9.34 -5.78
C ALA A 654 73.48 10.35 -6.48
N THR A 655 73.04 11.49 -5.93
CA THR A 655 73.20 12.25 -4.69
C THR A 655 72.34 13.52 -4.88
N ASP A 656 72.04 14.22 -3.79
CA ASP A 656 71.87 15.68 -3.69
C ASP A 656 70.69 16.40 -4.38
N ALA A 657 69.79 16.86 -3.51
CA ALA A 657 69.57 18.26 -3.14
C ALA A 657 69.82 19.41 -4.15
N GLU A 658 68.87 20.36 -4.06
CA GLU A 658 68.90 21.81 -4.30
C GLU A 658 68.21 22.38 -5.54
N ASP A 659 67.38 23.39 -5.20
CA ASP A 659 67.01 24.60 -5.92
C ASP A 659 66.36 24.54 -7.31
N TYR A 660 65.14 25.07 -7.40
CA TYR A 660 64.86 26.14 -8.38
C TYR A 660 63.74 27.07 -7.91
N VAL A 661 63.94 28.33 -8.31
CA VAL A 661 63.39 29.60 -7.85
C VAL A 661 62.36 30.15 -8.86
N ASP A 662 61.43 30.96 -8.34
CA ASP A 662 60.61 32.03 -8.94
C ASP A 662 59.85 31.84 -10.28
N ALA A 663 58.55 32.19 -10.24
CA ALA A 663 57.99 33.20 -11.15
C ALA A 663 56.68 33.80 -10.57
N GLU A 664 56.73 35.11 -10.34
CA GLU A 664 55.63 36.02 -10.08
C GLU A 664 54.66 36.12 -11.28
N SER A 665 53.38 36.39 -11.01
CA SER A 665 52.54 37.17 -11.93
C SER A 665 51.47 37.95 -11.16
N GLU A 666 51.71 39.26 -11.08
CA GLU A 666 50.77 40.33 -10.77
C GLU A 666 49.55 40.30 -11.71
N MET A 667 48.37 40.69 -11.22
CA MET A 667 47.35 41.37 -12.01
C MET A 667 46.33 42.08 -11.10
N ASP A 668 46.63 43.37 -10.90
CA ASP A 668 45.78 44.56 -10.94
C ASP A 668 44.36 44.58 -10.36
N GLU A 669 44.25 45.51 -9.41
CA GLU A 669 43.07 46.20 -8.89
C GLU A 669 42.46 47.11 -9.97
N ASP A 670 41.12 47.20 -10.02
CA ASP A 670 40.42 48.38 -10.53
C ASP A 670 39.07 48.57 -9.81
N ASP A 671 39.13 49.44 -8.81
CA ASP A 671 38.28 50.62 -8.58
C ASP A 671 36.88 50.67 -9.21
N MET A 672 35.85 50.66 -8.36
CA MET A 672 34.61 51.42 -8.60
C MET A 672 33.97 51.79 -7.25
N SER A 673 34.36 52.95 -6.76
CA SER A 673 33.65 53.71 -5.71
C SER A 673 32.47 54.48 -6.32
N GLY A 674 31.30 54.37 -5.70
CA GLY A 674 30.08 55.10 -6.07
C GLY A 674 29.20 55.31 -4.84
N VAL A 675 29.10 56.57 -4.43
CA VAL A 675 28.53 57.13 -3.20
C VAL A 675 27.04 57.48 -3.38
N GLU A 676 26.38 57.78 -2.25
CA GLU A 676 25.06 58.43 -2.02
C GLU A 676 23.95 57.45 -1.58
N ASP A 677 23.64 57.26 -0.29
CA ASP A 677 23.19 58.18 0.78
C ASP A 677 21.77 58.70 0.56
N THR A 678 20.81 58.23 1.38
CA THR A 678 19.63 58.97 1.88
C THR A 678 18.86 58.14 2.91
N THR A 679 19.09 58.49 4.17
CA THR A 679 18.14 58.62 5.29
C THR A 679 16.64 58.48 4.99
N THR A 680 15.88 57.74 5.82
CA THR A 680 15.01 58.29 6.89
C THR A 680 14.07 57.23 7.53
N ASP A 681 14.11 57.28 8.86
CA ASP A 681 13.13 56.96 9.91
C ASP A 681 11.61 56.80 9.60
N LEU A 682 11.02 55.88 10.38
CA LEU A 682 9.68 55.90 11.04
C LEU A 682 8.39 55.88 10.19
N ASP A 683 7.65 54.77 10.22
CA ASP A 683 6.48 54.52 11.11
C ASP A 683 6.05 53.03 11.05
#